data_AF-A0A8J7JJN9-F1
#
_entry.id   AF-A0A8J7JJN9-F1
#
_cell.length_a   1.000
_cell.length_b   1.000
_cell.length_c   1.000
_cell.angle_alpha   90.00
_cell.angle_beta   90.00
_cell.angle_gamma   90.00
#
_symmetry.space_group_name_H-M   'P 1'
#
loop_
_entity.id
_entity.type
_entity.pdbx_description
1 polymer ?
#
loop_
_entity_poly.entity_id
_entity_poly.type
_entity_poly.pdbx_seq_one_letter_code
_entity_poly.pdbx_strand_id
1 'polypeptide(L)'
;MVVLACALPLAAHAATWFFSTQAKSNGGTITSPNMTGQRVVNGPIYHSYTTSTALPVTITADPGFSIRDVVVNNVSMGAQGSSYSTFVKGDADSSSQSVTASFAPALLSVGAQSSGYGGSISPSYFGNITYGTTLTEARTFYITPQSGFYVQSVTGVPSGATVSPSVPAGASQRVTVTFPKGYVFTTSIAINATFVSDKPVIKVSLPQSALVGVPVTLSATHVGGPAPTTYTWTQWSGPARAQLVPAQSQATVVAPASGYYVFRVAVDGGSYGLIALTVTDSTGKAARTLCEFCHQAIGIGTPGLFRNWSASAHRVNSVSCEKCHSTHPAKPDTSVCSGCHSDMNSHPFATGGSACTVCHNSHSLKAVIPGMPAVHFNNSTSVGYPASYVTSRSDCMDCHRGNDQNAAIRQQWKVSAHGATTDAAWRGRDFKTMSGCVQCHTTTGFIAYSTGKVTAAWGTASDKSKEVLACNACHSDIGTGAIRAFTPVKPYKDDSYVNRNAGESNICFDCHSGTKNGKSVTALANFGNAAFPDPHFLAAGGTLHAQGGYQFAGRSYAGYSSNSHRRVGLGVNTTAGPCIACHKSSASGHTFTASVNEACAGCHKDSLTTGLLSAEKGDFQNALQILRAQLDAKGFAYYSSASPRFAATNWGSGQSGADRMGAAFNYAFLRSEPGAYAHNSAYTKQLIFDSIDVLHNGSVTGSIDTALTDLVSAGKITQQAADQVATYKNAKTSCTTCHDPAGAVSGTGTGSHVKHASDGVGCADCHSQTATGATALVPGTVTHINGQVDVNVAAIDVKGSFSYGAAAKSCSNVTCHGNGAVTMTWGQGPASCESCHVTNISVVDGVKATDRSLFPTSGHGQSGVGQTCLSCHDSTKQHIGGGNMLLPAHIGAQNIECNVCHNDTDLIPYPARNNMKTHINADGTASNCTDCHDPHGTTNLSMIKTNILGRTITYTNDNTGLTDPVTNQGLCQVCHTQTKYYRAGVVETNHDTTGCLGCHQHNAAAGAFMVTEKKQCDSCHGYPPAPRVTSYPVVFGTMSNWSSATFEDYSGGGGAHLVGAHVPQNARRADGWANCVMCHETRYHPVETSDITVPILPSKSHITVAPQYRLDNSFTIYSGAKLFDPPARNVTGSCMNVSCHMGPSPRWSIER
;
A
#
# COMPACT_ATOMS: atom_id res chain seq x y z
N MET A 1 79.29 25.16 8.97
CA MET A 1 80.05 23.90 8.96
C MET A 1 79.63 23.13 10.20
N VAL A 2 78.59 22.31 10.13
CA VAL A 2 78.64 20.86 9.77
C VAL A 2 79.39 20.05 10.84
N VAL A 3 78.62 19.41 11.73
CA VAL A 3 78.91 18.07 12.25
C VAL A 3 77.63 17.27 12.06
N LEU A 4 77.74 16.14 11.36
CA LEU A 4 76.64 15.26 10.98
C LEU A 4 76.54 14.12 12.01
N ALA A 5 75.39 13.95 12.65
CA ALA A 5 75.12 12.79 13.51
C ALA A 5 73.98 11.98 12.89
N CYS A 6 74.30 10.82 12.33
CA CYS A 6 73.33 9.96 11.66
C CYS A 6 72.31 9.37 12.64
N ALA A 7 71.03 9.46 12.29
CA ALA A 7 69.99 8.68 12.95
C ALA A 7 70.13 7.20 12.54
N LEU A 8 70.38 6.33 13.51
CA LEU A 8 70.17 4.89 13.37
C LEU A 8 68.69 4.59 13.67
N PRO A 9 67.95 3.88 12.80
CA PRO A 9 66.60 3.46 13.13
C PRO A 9 66.64 2.37 14.20
N LEU A 10 66.05 2.65 15.37
CA LEU A 10 65.73 1.60 16.34
C LEU A 10 64.73 0.64 15.70
N ALA A 11 65.15 -0.62 15.52
CA ALA A 11 64.27 -1.67 15.05
C ALA A 11 63.14 -1.88 16.06
N ALA A 12 61.92 -1.52 15.70
CA ALA A 12 60.74 -1.72 16.52
C ALA A 12 60.59 -3.21 16.84
N HIS A 13 60.81 -3.58 18.10
CA HIS A 13 60.55 -4.92 18.58
C HIS A 13 59.04 -5.11 18.61
N ALA A 14 58.51 -6.00 17.77
CA ALA A 14 57.09 -6.29 17.75
C ALA A 14 56.66 -6.88 19.10
N ALA A 15 55.80 -6.18 19.84
CA ALA A 15 55.30 -6.64 21.12
C ALA A 15 54.47 -7.92 20.94
N THR A 16 54.91 -9.01 21.57
CA THR A 16 54.19 -10.29 21.55
C THR A 16 53.08 -10.27 22.57
N TRP A 17 51.84 -10.53 22.14
CA TRP A 17 50.66 -10.65 22.98
C TRP A 17 50.04 -12.04 22.88
N PHE A 18 49.34 -12.47 23.92
CA PHE A 18 48.69 -13.79 23.97
C PHE A 18 47.19 -13.66 23.76
N PHE A 19 46.60 -14.50 22.92
CA PHE A 19 45.16 -14.63 22.78
C PHE A 19 44.70 -16.01 23.27
N SER A 20 43.58 -16.06 23.98
CA SER A 20 42.97 -17.29 24.46
C SER A 20 41.52 -17.47 24.00
N THR A 21 41.18 -18.69 23.58
CA THR A 21 39.79 -19.08 23.27
C THR A 21 39.33 -20.22 24.17
N GLN A 22 38.11 -20.15 24.71
CA GLN A 22 37.51 -21.25 25.47
C GLN A 22 36.02 -21.49 25.19
N ALA A 23 35.69 -22.62 24.57
CA ALA A 23 34.35 -23.22 24.66
C ALA A 23 34.10 -23.73 26.09
N LYS A 24 33.16 -23.11 26.80
CA LYS A 24 32.75 -23.46 28.19
C LYS A 24 31.69 -24.57 28.24
N SER A 25 31.03 -24.87 27.12
CA SER A 25 30.16 -26.03 26.94
C SER A 25 30.23 -26.53 25.50
N ASN A 26 29.80 -27.77 25.26
CA ASN A 26 29.65 -28.32 23.92
C ASN A 26 28.41 -27.72 23.22
N GLY A 27 28.40 -27.69 21.88
CA GLY A 27 27.28 -27.18 21.08
C GLY A 27 27.64 -26.07 20.10
N GLY A 28 28.91 -25.91 19.74
CA GLY A 28 29.36 -24.96 18.74
C GLY A 28 30.88 -24.94 18.60
N THR A 29 31.36 -24.05 17.74
CA THR A 29 32.79 -23.87 17.43
C THR A 29 33.20 -22.41 17.66
N ILE A 30 34.38 -22.19 18.24
CA ILE A 30 35.09 -20.90 18.20
C ILE A 30 36.24 -21.02 17.20
N THR A 31 36.35 -20.09 16.24
CA THR A 31 37.43 -20.03 15.25
C THR A 31 38.13 -18.67 15.26
N SER A 32 39.43 -18.66 14.99
CA SER A 32 40.28 -17.47 14.88
C SER A 32 41.47 -17.78 13.94
N PRO A 33 42.02 -16.82 13.17
CA PRO A 33 43.21 -17.04 12.35
C PRO A 33 44.36 -17.66 13.15
N ASN A 34 45.01 -18.67 12.58
CA ASN A 34 46.11 -19.44 13.20
C ASN A 34 45.76 -20.22 14.49
N MET A 35 44.48 -20.30 14.87
CA MET A 35 43.99 -21.20 15.93
C MET A 35 43.10 -22.29 15.34
N THR A 36 43.35 -23.54 15.74
CA THR A 36 42.47 -24.67 15.40
C THR A 36 41.07 -24.46 15.99
N GLY A 37 40.03 -24.67 15.19
CA GLY A 37 38.64 -24.45 15.62
C GLY A 37 38.28 -25.27 16.87
N GLN A 38 37.89 -24.59 17.94
CA GLN A 38 37.64 -25.19 19.24
C GLN A 38 36.17 -25.62 19.37
N ARG A 39 35.92 -26.94 19.45
CA ARG A 39 34.59 -27.55 19.62
C ARG A 39 34.32 -28.19 20.99
N VAL A 40 35.38 -28.50 21.74
CA VAL A 40 35.31 -29.35 22.96
C VAL A 40 35.87 -28.59 24.16
N VAL A 41 35.29 -28.83 25.34
CA VAL A 41 35.69 -28.21 26.62
C VAL A 41 37.02 -28.76 27.15
N ASN A 42 38.11 -28.48 26.43
CA ASN A 42 39.47 -28.94 26.76
C ASN A 42 40.34 -27.80 27.34
N GLY A 43 39.75 -26.91 28.14
CA GLY A 43 40.42 -25.71 28.66
C GLY A 43 40.60 -24.60 27.61
N PRO A 44 41.20 -23.46 27.99
CA PRO A 44 41.55 -22.40 27.04
C PRO A 44 42.70 -22.83 26.12
N ILE A 45 42.55 -22.60 24.81
CA ILE A 45 43.66 -22.68 23.84
C ILE A 45 44.33 -21.32 23.81
N TYR A 46 45.67 -21.28 23.88
CA TYR A 46 46.47 -20.06 23.78
C TYR A 46 47.24 -20.01 22.46
N HIS A 47 47.38 -18.81 21.89
CA HIS A 47 48.29 -18.55 20.77
C HIS A 47 48.93 -17.18 20.95
N SER A 48 50.22 -17.04 20.60
CA SER A 48 50.94 -15.77 20.64
C SER A 48 50.94 -15.09 19.28
N TYR A 49 50.80 -13.77 19.27
CA TYR A 49 50.77 -12.96 18.06
C TYR A 49 51.74 -11.77 18.20
N THR A 50 52.38 -11.42 17.10
CA THR A 50 53.27 -10.24 16.97
C THR A 50 52.66 -9.15 16.07
N THR A 51 51.43 -9.36 15.60
CA THR A 51 50.70 -8.42 14.73
C THR A 51 49.81 -7.48 15.54
N SER A 52 49.73 -6.23 15.09
CA SER A 52 48.76 -5.22 15.57
C SER A 52 47.47 -5.18 14.72
N THR A 53 47.29 -6.14 13.81
CA THR A 53 46.06 -6.31 13.02
C THR A 53 44.99 -6.99 13.87
N ALA A 54 43.74 -6.55 13.73
CA ALA A 54 42.61 -7.17 14.41
C ALA A 54 42.35 -8.59 13.88
N LEU A 55 42.29 -9.55 14.79
CA LEU A 55 41.98 -10.95 14.49
C LEU A 55 40.47 -11.17 14.58
N PRO A 56 39.78 -11.58 13.50
CA PRO A 56 38.39 -12.00 13.58
C PRO A 56 38.24 -13.27 14.41
N VAL A 57 37.32 -13.26 15.36
CA VAL A 57 36.91 -14.42 16.15
C VAL A 57 35.45 -14.72 15.81
N THR A 58 35.19 -15.89 15.23
CA THR A 58 33.83 -16.31 14.86
C THR A 58 33.38 -17.46 15.74
N ILE A 59 32.21 -17.29 16.34
CA ILE A 59 31.54 -18.25 17.19
C ILE A 59 30.31 -18.72 16.42
N THR A 60 30.17 -20.02 16.24
CA THR A 60 29.05 -20.62 15.49
C THR A 60 28.48 -21.74 16.34
N ALA A 61 27.20 -21.63 16.72
CA ALA A 61 26.48 -22.72 17.34
C ALA A 61 26.32 -23.87 16.33
N ASP A 62 26.39 -25.09 16.82
CA ASP A 62 26.08 -26.27 16.01
C ASP A 62 24.59 -26.28 15.64
N PRO A 63 24.20 -26.94 14.54
CA PRO A 63 22.80 -27.20 14.24
C PRO A 63 22.09 -27.75 15.48
N GLY A 64 20.98 -27.11 15.88
CA GLY A 64 20.23 -27.48 17.08
C GLY A 64 20.72 -26.93 18.41
N PHE A 65 21.75 -26.09 18.42
CA PHE A 65 22.22 -25.35 19.59
C PHE A 65 22.07 -23.84 19.39
N SER A 66 22.16 -23.11 20.49
CA SER A 66 22.12 -21.64 20.55
C SER A 66 23.28 -21.14 21.41
N ILE A 67 23.77 -19.93 21.15
CA ILE A 67 24.83 -19.32 21.97
C ILE A 67 24.20 -18.74 23.23
N ARG A 68 24.40 -19.41 24.37
CA ARG A 68 23.87 -19.02 25.68
C ARG A 68 24.54 -17.77 26.23
N ASP A 69 25.85 -17.62 26.01
CA ASP A 69 26.63 -16.43 26.39
C ASP A 69 27.95 -16.38 25.60
N VAL A 70 28.44 -15.17 25.35
CA VAL A 70 29.80 -14.89 24.87
C VAL A 70 30.46 -13.92 25.85
N VAL A 71 31.67 -14.23 26.30
CA VAL A 71 32.46 -13.37 27.19
C VAL A 71 33.74 -12.97 26.49
N VAL A 72 33.95 -11.67 26.28
CA VAL A 72 35.18 -11.09 25.71
C VAL A 72 35.90 -10.33 26.82
N ASN A 73 37.15 -10.68 27.13
CA ASN A 73 37.95 -10.04 28.19
C ASN A 73 37.21 -9.89 29.54
N ASN A 74 36.57 -10.98 29.99
CA ASN A 74 35.72 -11.05 31.18
C ASN A 74 34.42 -10.21 31.16
N VAL A 75 34.07 -9.58 30.03
CA VAL A 75 32.78 -8.88 29.82
C VAL A 75 31.80 -9.79 29.08
N SER A 76 30.66 -10.10 29.70
CA SER A 76 29.58 -10.87 29.06
C SER A 76 28.79 -10.00 28.08
N MET A 77 28.59 -10.54 26.88
CA MET A 77 27.79 -9.97 25.80
C MET A 77 26.34 -10.49 25.83
N GLY A 78 26.05 -11.48 26.67
CA GLY A 78 24.74 -12.13 26.80
C GLY A 78 24.46 -13.18 25.71
N ALA A 79 23.26 -13.74 25.75
CA ALA A 79 22.80 -14.75 24.80
C ALA A 79 22.74 -14.20 23.36
N GLN A 80 23.23 -14.99 22.41
CA GLN A 80 23.30 -14.65 20.99
C GLN A 80 22.53 -15.69 20.14
N GLY A 81 22.43 -15.44 18.83
CA GLY A 81 21.76 -16.35 17.90
C GLY A 81 22.55 -17.63 17.59
N SER A 82 22.47 -18.09 16.35
CA SER A 82 23.24 -19.23 15.83
C SER A 82 24.71 -18.89 15.52
N SER A 83 25.06 -17.61 15.41
CA SER A 83 26.44 -17.16 15.22
C SER A 83 26.66 -15.78 15.88
N TYR A 84 27.91 -15.52 16.25
CA TYR A 84 28.40 -14.27 16.80
C TYR A 84 29.85 -14.06 16.34
N SER A 85 30.18 -12.86 15.87
CA SER A 85 31.55 -12.51 15.48
C SER A 85 32.01 -11.29 16.27
N THR A 86 33.28 -11.32 16.70
CA THR A 86 33.97 -10.19 17.33
C THR A 86 35.40 -10.12 16.79
N PHE A 87 36.14 -9.10 17.19
CA PHE A 87 37.56 -8.98 16.88
C PHE A 87 38.36 -8.88 18.18
N VAL A 88 39.60 -9.35 18.16
CA VAL A 88 40.58 -9.15 19.24
C VAL A 88 41.89 -8.64 18.66
N LYS A 89 42.64 -7.86 19.44
CA LYS A 89 43.89 -7.24 19.02
C LYS A 89 44.79 -7.06 20.22
N GLY A 90 46.10 -7.20 20.03
CA GLY A 90 47.11 -6.74 20.99
C GLY A 90 47.34 -5.24 20.84
N ASP A 91 47.32 -4.55 21.97
CA ASP A 91 47.79 -3.18 22.14
C ASP A 91 49.11 -3.19 22.94
N ALA A 92 49.64 -2.00 23.27
CA ALA A 92 50.93 -1.88 23.95
C ALA A 92 50.90 -2.29 25.44
N ASP A 93 49.70 -2.41 26.04
CA ASP A 93 49.52 -2.54 27.49
C ASP A 93 48.87 -3.88 27.91
N SER A 94 48.14 -4.56 27.00
CA SER A 94 47.51 -5.86 27.26
C SER A 94 48.32 -7.02 26.71
N SER A 95 49.12 -7.63 27.59
CA SER A 95 49.84 -8.87 27.26
C SER A 95 48.93 -10.07 27.00
N SER A 96 47.65 -10.02 27.36
CA SER A 96 46.70 -11.10 27.09
C SER A 96 45.26 -10.66 26.79
N GLN A 97 44.61 -11.39 25.87
CA GLN A 97 43.24 -11.22 25.40
C GLN A 97 42.47 -12.56 25.53
N SER A 98 41.15 -12.54 25.67
CA SER A 98 40.33 -13.75 25.86
C SER A 98 38.94 -13.67 25.24
N VAL A 99 38.49 -14.77 24.62
CA VAL A 99 37.10 -14.98 24.18
C VAL A 99 36.63 -16.34 24.68
N THR A 100 35.50 -16.38 25.39
CA THR A 100 34.88 -17.63 25.80
C THR A 100 33.41 -17.67 25.37
N ALA A 101 32.92 -18.85 25.02
CA ALA A 101 31.54 -19.06 24.56
C ALA A 101 30.89 -20.18 25.35
N SER A 102 29.59 -20.07 25.63
CA SER A 102 28.78 -21.20 26.08
C SER A 102 27.55 -21.37 25.21
N PHE A 103 27.20 -22.62 24.95
CA PHE A 103 26.09 -23.04 24.11
C PHE A 103 25.06 -23.81 24.93
N ALA A 104 23.80 -23.73 24.50
CA ALA A 104 22.67 -24.48 25.05
C ALA A 104 21.89 -25.18 23.91
N PRO A 105 21.51 -26.46 24.07
CA PRO A 105 20.71 -27.17 23.08
C PRO A 105 19.29 -26.61 23.01
N ALA A 106 18.71 -26.62 21.81
CA ALA A 106 17.31 -26.24 21.60
C ALA A 106 16.36 -27.25 22.25
N LEU A 107 15.22 -26.75 22.73
CA LEU A 107 14.09 -27.58 23.14
C LEU A 107 13.15 -27.77 21.94
N LEU A 108 12.90 -29.03 21.61
CA LEU A 108 12.05 -29.49 20.52
C LEU A 108 10.74 -30.07 21.07
N SER A 109 9.77 -30.26 20.18
CA SER A 109 8.51 -30.93 20.50
C SER A 109 7.91 -31.68 19.31
N VAL A 110 7.05 -32.64 19.60
CA VAL A 110 6.15 -33.29 18.65
C VAL A 110 4.72 -32.90 19.02
N GLY A 111 4.06 -32.13 18.16
CA GLY A 111 2.63 -31.86 18.25
C GLY A 111 1.84 -32.81 17.35
N ALA A 112 0.66 -33.25 17.78
CA ALA A 112 -0.23 -34.06 16.97
C ALA A 112 -1.68 -33.59 17.07
N GLN A 113 -2.32 -33.36 15.92
CA GLN A 113 -3.65 -32.78 15.80
C GLN A 113 -4.45 -33.42 14.65
N SER A 114 -5.77 -33.27 14.66
CA SER A 114 -6.65 -33.83 13.63
C SER A 114 -7.42 -32.76 12.87
N SER A 115 -7.52 -32.93 11.55
CA SER A 115 -8.40 -32.16 10.67
C SER A 115 -9.78 -32.84 10.57
N GLY A 116 -10.83 -32.12 10.95
CA GLY A 116 -12.23 -32.56 10.86
C GLY A 116 -12.80 -33.24 12.11
N TYR A 117 -14.09 -33.60 12.04
CA TYR A 117 -14.78 -34.42 13.04
C TYR A 117 -14.68 -35.90 12.62
N GLY A 118 -14.51 -36.82 13.57
CA GLY A 118 -14.49 -38.26 13.27
C GLY A 118 -13.38 -39.09 13.95
N GLY A 119 -12.63 -38.56 14.91
CA GLY A 119 -11.58 -39.31 15.59
C GLY A 119 -10.75 -38.50 16.59
N SER A 120 -9.70 -39.09 17.12
CA SER A 120 -8.78 -38.48 18.08
C SER A 120 -7.33 -38.95 17.89
N ILE A 121 -6.37 -38.19 18.43
CA ILE A 121 -4.96 -38.58 18.52
C ILE A 121 -4.50 -38.52 19.96
N SER A 122 -3.80 -39.55 20.44
CA SER A 122 -3.25 -39.60 21.80
C SER A 122 -1.84 -40.21 21.82
N PRO A 123 -0.85 -39.61 22.53
CA PRO A 123 -0.90 -38.26 23.10
C PRO A 123 -1.01 -37.19 22.00
N SER A 124 -1.47 -35.99 22.32
CA SER A 124 -1.51 -34.85 21.39
C SER A 124 -0.22 -34.01 21.39
N TYR A 125 0.66 -34.23 22.37
CA TYR A 125 1.89 -33.46 22.54
C TYR A 125 2.97 -34.27 23.26
N PHE A 126 4.22 -34.11 22.82
CA PHE A 126 5.43 -34.58 23.51
C PHE A 126 6.48 -33.47 23.41
N GLY A 127 6.81 -32.82 24.53
CA GLY A 127 7.65 -31.61 24.55
C GLY A 127 8.89 -31.72 25.43
N ASN A 128 9.62 -30.61 25.56
CA ASN A 128 10.89 -30.49 26.29
C ASN A 128 11.96 -31.49 25.81
N ILE A 129 11.91 -31.88 24.53
CA ILE A 129 12.86 -32.81 23.93
C ILE A 129 14.15 -32.05 23.65
N THR A 130 15.24 -32.36 24.33
CA THR A 130 16.52 -31.70 24.04
C THR A 130 17.01 -32.13 22.65
N TYR A 131 17.46 -31.19 21.82
CA TYR A 131 18.03 -31.50 20.50
C TYR A 131 19.12 -32.57 20.60
N GLY A 132 19.10 -33.53 19.68
CA GLY A 132 20.02 -34.67 19.66
C GLY A 132 19.66 -35.79 20.64
N THR A 133 18.55 -35.71 21.38
CA THR A 133 18.11 -36.80 22.26
C THR A 133 17.70 -38.02 21.44
N THR A 134 18.37 -39.14 21.69
CA THR A 134 18.01 -40.47 21.19
C THR A 134 16.95 -41.11 22.09
N LEU A 135 15.86 -41.61 21.49
CA LEU A 135 14.84 -42.36 22.22
C LEU A 135 15.38 -43.69 22.78
N THR A 136 15.35 -43.84 24.10
CA THR A 136 15.66 -45.10 24.81
C THR A 136 14.55 -46.15 24.69
N GLU A 137 13.32 -45.70 24.41
CA GLU A 137 12.11 -46.50 24.20
C GLU A 137 11.27 -45.87 23.07
N ALA A 138 10.50 -46.69 22.36
CA ALA A 138 9.65 -46.20 21.27
C ALA A 138 8.54 -45.27 21.80
N ARG A 139 8.16 -44.26 21.00
CA ARG A 139 7.04 -43.35 21.28
C ARG A 139 6.00 -43.47 20.19
N THR A 140 4.77 -43.79 20.58
CA THR A 140 3.67 -44.05 19.64
C THR A 140 2.53 -43.07 19.85
N PHE A 141 2.07 -42.47 18.75
CA PHE A 141 0.85 -41.68 18.65
C PHE A 141 -0.26 -42.58 18.09
N TYR A 142 -1.38 -42.68 18.80
CA TYR A 142 -2.53 -43.50 18.44
C TYR A 142 -3.62 -42.63 17.83
N ILE A 143 -3.83 -42.77 16.52
CA ILE A 143 -4.87 -42.10 15.74
C ILE A 143 -6.09 -43.03 15.71
N THR A 144 -7.11 -42.72 16.50
CA THR A 144 -8.30 -43.57 16.67
C THR A 144 -9.50 -42.91 15.99
N PRO A 145 -10.00 -43.43 14.85
CA PRO A 145 -11.26 -42.98 14.28
C PRO A 145 -12.45 -43.35 15.18
N GLN A 146 -13.49 -42.54 15.12
CA GLN A 146 -14.81 -42.86 15.69
C GLN A 146 -15.54 -43.87 14.78
N SER A 147 -16.57 -44.54 15.32
CA SER A 147 -17.39 -45.47 14.54
C SER A 147 -18.08 -44.74 13.38
N GLY A 148 -18.04 -45.33 12.17
CA GLY A 148 -18.50 -44.68 10.93
C GLY A 148 -17.50 -43.72 10.30
N PHE A 149 -16.24 -43.73 10.75
CA PHE A 149 -15.13 -42.96 10.16
C PHE A 149 -13.90 -43.83 9.93
N TYR A 150 -13.04 -43.39 9.01
CA TYR A 150 -11.73 -43.98 8.72
C TYR A 150 -10.64 -42.91 8.62
N VAL A 151 -9.39 -43.31 8.81
CA VAL A 151 -8.23 -42.42 8.65
C VAL A 151 -7.86 -42.37 7.18
N GLN A 152 -8.11 -41.21 6.54
CA GLN A 152 -7.83 -41.02 5.11
C GLN A 152 -6.35 -40.74 4.85
N SER A 153 -5.72 -39.90 5.69
CA SER A 153 -4.33 -39.50 5.53
C SER A 153 -3.68 -39.16 6.87
N VAL A 154 -2.35 -39.32 6.93
CA VAL A 154 -1.50 -38.84 8.01
C VAL A 154 -0.31 -38.12 7.38
N THR A 155 -0.03 -36.91 7.83
CA THR A 155 1.00 -36.02 7.25
C THR A 155 1.94 -35.51 8.34
N GLY A 156 3.13 -35.04 7.93
CA GLY A 156 4.16 -34.56 8.86
C GLY A 156 4.89 -35.67 9.62
N VAL A 157 4.83 -36.92 9.13
CA VAL A 157 5.60 -38.04 9.67
C VAL A 157 7.02 -38.00 9.07
N PRO A 158 8.08 -37.85 9.90
CA PRO A 158 9.45 -37.72 9.40
C PRO A 158 10.06 -39.09 9.04
N SER A 159 11.12 -39.06 8.23
CA SER A 159 11.90 -40.26 7.91
C SER A 159 12.41 -40.94 9.19
N GLY A 160 12.30 -42.27 9.24
CA GLY A 160 12.62 -43.09 10.41
C GLY A 160 11.48 -43.31 11.40
N ALA A 161 10.36 -42.58 11.29
CA ALA A 161 9.10 -42.93 11.96
C ALA A 161 8.20 -43.76 11.01
N THR A 162 7.38 -44.64 11.57
CA THR A 162 6.51 -45.55 10.80
C THR A 162 5.03 -45.24 11.00
N VAL A 163 4.23 -45.41 9.94
CA VAL A 163 2.76 -45.37 9.99
C VAL A 163 2.22 -46.78 9.81
N SER A 164 1.33 -47.24 10.69
CA SER A 164 0.78 -48.61 10.61
C SER A 164 -0.67 -48.70 11.10
N PRO A 165 -1.60 -49.30 10.31
CA PRO A 165 -1.42 -49.73 8.92
C PRO A 165 -1.22 -48.53 7.97
N SER A 166 -0.88 -48.80 6.70
CA SER A 166 -0.85 -47.78 5.66
C SER A 166 -2.23 -47.14 5.47
N VAL A 167 -2.26 -45.82 5.25
CA VAL A 167 -3.50 -45.09 4.96
C VAL A 167 -3.81 -45.04 3.44
N PRO A 168 -5.09 -45.03 3.02
CA PRO A 168 -6.31 -45.01 3.85
C PRO A 168 -6.52 -46.31 4.63
N ALA A 169 -6.77 -46.19 5.93
CA ALA A 169 -7.06 -47.34 6.79
C ALA A 169 -8.54 -47.73 6.69
N GLY A 170 -8.89 -48.95 7.10
CA GLY A 170 -10.28 -49.40 7.12
C GLY A 170 -11.17 -48.61 8.09
N ALA A 171 -12.49 -48.71 7.91
CA ALA A 171 -13.46 -48.10 8.81
C ALA A 171 -13.25 -48.57 10.26
N SER A 172 -13.26 -47.62 11.21
CA SER A 172 -12.93 -47.84 12.63
C SER A 172 -11.53 -48.40 12.93
N GLN A 173 -10.64 -48.53 11.94
CA GLN A 173 -9.29 -49.07 12.14
C GLN A 173 -8.34 -48.00 12.71
N ARG A 174 -7.77 -48.27 13.89
CA ARG A 174 -6.77 -47.40 14.52
C ARG A 174 -5.47 -47.42 13.70
N VAL A 175 -4.92 -46.23 13.46
CA VAL A 175 -3.59 -46.02 12.87
C VAL A 175 -2.62 -45.59 13.95
N THR A 176 -1.37 -46.03 13.88
CA THR A 176 -0.29 -45.56 14.75
C THR A 176 0.76 -44.80 13.96
N VAL A 177 1.35 -43.78 14.57
CA VAL A 177 2.63 -43.19 14.15
C VAL A 177 3.66 -43.51 15.24
N THR A 178 4.68 -44.28 14.91
CA THR A 178 5.67 -44.77 15.88
C THR A 178 7.06 -44.24 15.56
N PHE A 179 7.64 -43.53 16.53
CA PHE A 179 9.06 -43.21 16.60
C PHE A 179 9.78 -44.39 17.27
N PRO A 180 10.66 -45.13 16.58
CA PRO A 180 11.30 -46.32 17.13
C PRO A 180 12.30 -45.97 18.24
N LYS A 181 12.65 -46.97 19.05
CA LYS A 181 13.84 -46.91 19.91
C LYS A 181 15.07 -46.66 19.04
N GLY A 182 15.92 -45.71 19.42
CA GLY A 182 17.04 -45.22 18.61
C GLY A 182 16.72 -44.02 17.71
N TYR A 183 15.46 -43.56 17.64
CA TYR A 183 15.12 -42.34 16.90
C TYR A 183 15.74 -41.09 17.56
N VAL A 184 16.35 -40.20 16.76
CA VAL A 184 17.03 -38.99 17.23
C VAL A 184 16.25 -37.75 16.82
N PHE A 185 15.87 -36.91 17.77
CA PHE A 185 15.15 -35.67 17.49
C PHE A 185 16.11 -34.53 17.13
N THR A 186 16.02 -34.05 15.88
CA THR A 186 16.80 -32.90 15.38
C THR A 186 15.94 -31.68 15.03
N THR A 187 14.62 -31.83 14.93
CA THR A 187 13.67 -30.74 14.65
C THR A 187 12.37 -30.97 15.43
N SER A 188 11.54 -29.92 15.55
CA SER A 188 10.17 -30.09 16.04
C SER A 188 9.27 -30.63 14.92
N ILE A 189 8.32 -31.49 15.27
CA ILE A 189 7.51 -32.27 14.32
C ILE A 189 6.03 -31.99 14.56
N ALA A 190 5.24 -31.89 13.50
CA ALA A 190 3.79 -31.67 13.56
C ALA A 190 3.06 -32.76 12.76
N ILE A 191 2.41 -33.69 13.46
CA ILE A 191 1.63 -34.79 12.86
C ILE A 191 0.19 -34.34 12.68
N ASN A 192 -0.34 -34.41 11.45
CA ASN A 192 -1.76 -34.13 11.19
C ASN A 192 -2.47 -35.35 10.60
N ALA A 193 -3.60 -35.76 11.18
CA ALA A 193 -4.42 -36.86 10.67
C ALA A 193 -5.81 -36.38 10.18
N THR A 194 -6.26 -36.89 9.04
CA THR A 194 -7.57 -36.55 8.45
C THR A 194 -8.55 -37.72 8.59
N PHE A 195 -9.76 -37.43 9.10
CA PHE A 195 -10.84 -38.41 9.22
C PHE A 195 -11.95 -38.16 8.19
N VAL A 196 -12.49 -39.23 7.61
CA VAL A 196 -13.61 -39.18 6.64
C VAL A 196 -14.67 -40.21 7.02
N SER A 197 -15.96 -39.87 6.84
CA SER A 197 -17.06 -40.79 7.12
C SER A 197 -17.35 -41.73 5.94
N ASP A 198 -17.75 -42.97 6.26
CA ASP A 198 -18.15 -43.99 5.29
C ASP A 198 -19.60 -43.83 4.77
N LYS A 199 -20.39 -42.92 5.35
CA LYS A 199 -21.82 -42.74 5.06
C LYS A 199 -22.20 -41.27 4.79
N PRO A 200 -23.29 -40.99 4.06
CA PRO A 200 -23.74 -39.61 3.83
C PRO A 200 -24.07 -38.88 5.13
N VAL A 201 -23.30 -37.83 5.44
CA VAL A 201 -23.51 -36.95 6.58
C VAL A 201 -24.17 -35.66 6.12
N ILE A 202 -25.31 -35.33 6.71
CA ILE A 202 -26.01 -34.05 6.52
C ILE A 202 -26.03 -33.25 7.82
N LYS A 203 -25.91 -31.93 7.69
CA LYS A 203 -26.17 -30.96 8.74
C LYS A 203 -27.49 -30.26 8.42
N VAL A 204 -28.35 -30.11 9.41
CA VAL A 204 -29.64 -29.43 9.25
C VAL A 204 -29.60 -27.97 9.67
N SER A 205 -30.54 -27.18 9.16
CA SER A 205 -30.80 -25.82 9.65
C SER A 205 -31.10 -25.82 11.15
N LEU A 206 -30.66 -24.78 11.85
CA LEU A 206 -30.92 -24.59 13.28
C LEU A 206 -32.44 -24.57 13.58
N PRO A 207 -32.86 -24.86 14.83
CA PRO A 207 -34.23 -24.64 15.29
C PRO A 207 -34.78 -23.28 14.89
N GLN A 208 -35.99 -23.24 14.36
CA GLN A 208 -36.62 -22.01 13.86
C GLN A 208 -37.86 -21.66 14.68
N SER A 209 -38.36 -20.43 14.52
CA SER A 209 -39.62 -19.98 15.11
C SER A 209 -40.43 -19.19 14.10
N ALA A 210 -41.75 -19.32 14.17
CA ALA A 210 -42.67 -18.69 13.24
C ALA A 210 -43.98 -18.27 13.91
N LEU A 211 -44.71 -17.38 13.24
CA LEU A 211 -46.11 -17.11 13.56
C LEU A 211 -47.01 -18.16 12.92
N VAL A 212 -48.17 -18.41 13.51
CA VAL A 212 -49.20 -19.31 12.95
C VAL A 212 -49.52 -18.91 11.50
N GLY A 213 -49.56 -19.88 10.59
CA GLY A 213 -49.90 -19.67 9.18
C GLY A 213 -48.78 -19.10 8.29
N VAL A 214 -47.62 -18.73 8.83
CA VAL A 214 -46.49 -18.21 8.03
C VAL A 214 -45.66 -19.39 7.45
N PRO A 215 -45.32 -19.38 6.14
CA PRO A 215 -44.43 -20.38 5.55
C PRO A 215 -42.98 -20.28 6.05
N VAL A 216 -42.34 -21.43 6.23
CA VAL A 216 -40.99 -21.57 6.79
C VAL A 216 -40.19 -22.57 5.99
N THR A 217 -38.99 -22.21 5.52
CA THR A 217 -38.10 -23.13 4.79
C THR A 217 -37.09 -23.77 5.73
N LEU A 218 -37.18 -25.09 5.86
CA LEU A 218 -36.20 -25.94 6.54
C LEU A 218 -35.19 -26.49 5.52
N SER A 219 -33.95 -26.70 5.93
CA SER A 219 -32.91 -27.20 5.01
C SER A 219 -31.95 -28.21 5.65
N ALA A 220 -31.35 -29.01 4.78
CA ALA A 220 -30.25 -29.92 5.06
C ALA A 220 -29.12 -29.65 4.06
N THR A 221 -27.87 -29.83 4.51
CA THR A 221 -26.68 -29.61 3.69
C THR A 221 -25.77 -30.82 3.85
N HIS A 222 -25.28 -31.37 2.74
CA HIS A 222 -24.26 -32.42 2.77
C HIS A 222 -22.94 -31.87 3.33
N VAL A 223 -22.36 -32.57 4.29
CA VAL A 223 -21.16 -32.13 5.04
C VAL A 223 -20.08 -33.22 5.19
N GLY A 224 -20.29 -34.42 4.66
CA GLY A 224 -19.31 -35.51 4.73
C GLY A 224 -19.79 -36.83 4.15
N GLY A 225 -18.84 -37.72 3.83
CA GLY A 225 -19.10 -39.01 3.20
C GLY A 225 -19.65 -38.90 1.77
N PRO A 226 -20.18 -39.99 1.18
CA PRO A 226 -20.79 -39.98 -0.16
C PRO A 226 -21.93 -38.96 -0.27
N ALA A 227 -22.14 -38.40 -1.47
CA ALA A 227 -23.27 -37.52 -1.71
C ALA A 227 -24.59 -38.29 -1.58
N PRO A 228 -25.57 -37.82 -0.79
CA PRO A 228 -26.85 -38.50 -0.62
C PRO A 228 -27.68 -38.44 -1.90
N THR A 229 -28.35 -39.53 -2.25
CA THR A 229 -29.18 -39.63 -3.46
C THR A 229 -30.65 -39.27 -3.21
N THR A 230 -31.12 -39.38 -1.96
CA THR A 230 -32.51 -39.05 -1.58
C THR A 230 -32.58 -38.34 -0.23
N TYR A 231 -33.56 -37.45 -0.10
CA TYR A 231 -33.89 -36.76 1.16
C TYR A 231 -35.35 -37.03 1.52
N THR A 232 -35.57 -37.71 2.65
CA THR A 232 -36.91 -38.04 3.15
C THR A 232 -37.30 -37.11 4.29
N TRP A 233 -38.27 -36.22 4.03
CA TRP A 233 -38.81 -35.28 5.01
C TRP A 233 -40.13 -35.76 5.62
N THR A 234 -40.24 -35.80 6.94
CA THR A 234 -41.48 -36.14 7.65
C THR A 234 -41.72 -35.22 8.84
N GLN A 235 -42.99 -34.93 9.16
CA GLN A 235 -43.32 -34.39 10.48
C GLN A 235 -43.19 -35.52 11.51
N TRP A 236 -42.25 -35.37 12.45
CA TRP A 236 -41.98 -36.32 13.52
C TRP A 236 -42.93 -36.13 14.70
N SER A 237 -43.24 -34.88 15.05
CA SER A 237 -44.24 -34.54 16.06
C SER A 237 -44.82 -33.14 15.86
N GLY A 238 -45.94 -32.84 16.52
CA GLY A 238 -46.53 -31.50 16.60
C GLY A 238 -47.98 -31.52 17.12
N PRO A 239 -48.55 -30.36 17.51
CA PRO A 239 -49.91 -30.27 18.04
C PRO A 239 -51.00 -30.45 16.97
N ALA A 240 -50.66 -30.16 15.71
CA ALA A 240 -51.49 -30.39 14.54
C ALA A 240 -50.61 -30.95 13.40
N ARG A 241 -51.24 -31.45 12.33
CA ARG A 241 -50.52 -31.73 11.07
C ARG A 241 -50.19 -30.41 10.38
N ALA A 242 -48.90 -30.14 10.17
CA ALA A 242 -48.46 -29.02 9.36
C ALA A 242 -48.47 -29.40 7.87
N GLN A 243 -48.68 -28.41 7.00
CA GLN A 243 -48.48 -28.60 5.57
C GLN A 243 -46.97 -28.63 5.30
N LEU A 244 -46.44 -29.81 4.96
CA LEU A 244 -45.04 -30.06 4.64
C LEU A 244 -44.90 -30.29 3.13
N VAL A 245 -44.08 -29.48 2.46
CA VAL A 245 -43.80 -29.56 1.02
C VAL A 245 -42.30 -29.82 0.82
N PRO A 246 -41.88 -31.10 0.64
CA PRO A 246 -40.48 -31.45 0.43
C PRO A 246 -39.96 -31.04 -0.95
N ALA A 247 -38.70 -30.63 -1.01
CA ALA A 247 -37.98 -30.26 -2.23
C ALA A 247 -36.48 -30.63 -2.08
N GLN A 248 -36.14 -31.91 -2.30
CA GLN A 248 -34.78 -32.44 -2.12
C GLN A 248 -34.19 -32.07 -0.74
N SER A 249 -33.10 -31.32 -0.71
CA SER A 249 -32.40 -30.89 0.51
C SER A 249 -33.12 -29.81 1.31
N GLN A 250 -34.32 -29.38 0.89
CA GLN A 250 -35.16 -28.41 1.59
C GLN A 250 -36.59 -28.92 1.77
N ALA A 251 -37.35 -28.31 2.68
CA ALA A 251 -38.79 -28.47 2.76
C ALA A 251 -39.46 -27.19 3.27
N THR A 252 -40.58 -26.80 2.66
CA THR A 252 -41.40 -25.69 3.14
C THR A 252 -42.47 -26.21 4.09
N VAL A 253 -42.63 -25.54 5.23
CA VAL A 253 -43.60 -25.88 6.28
C VAL A 253 -44.55 -24.72 6.51
N VAL A 254 -45.87 -24.98 6.53
CA VAL A 254 -46.88 -24.05 7.03
C VAL A 254 -47.61 -24.71 8.19
N ALA A 255 -47.53 -24.11 9.37
CA ALA A 255 -48.12 -24.66 10.60
C ALA A 255 -49.44 -23.95 10.97
N PRO A 256 -50.57 -24.68 11.06
CA PRO A 256 -51.90 -24.07 11.21
C PRO A 256 -52.26 -23.68 12.65
N ALA A 257 -51.47 -24.08 13.64
CA ALA A 257 -51.73 -23.80 15.06
C ALA A 257 -50.43 -23.54 15.82
N SER A 258 -50.51 -22.74 16.90
CA SER A 258 -49.38 -22.50 17.79
C SER A 258 -48.98 -23.77 18.55
N GLY A 259 -47.69 -24.02 18.67
CA GLY A 259 -47.11 -25.09 19.46
C GLY A 259 -45.76 -25.54 18.88
N TYR A 260 -45.24 -26.65 19.42
CA TYR A 260 -43.90 -27.13 19.11
C TYR A 260 -43.95 -28.31 18.13
N TYR A 261 -43.40 -28.12 16.93
CA TYR A 261 -43.35 -29.11 15.86
C TYR A 261 -41.91 -29.61 15.70
N VAL A 262 -41.75 -30.88 15.35
CA VAL A 262 -40.44 -31.45 14.96
C VAL A 262 -40.57 -32.08 13.59
N PHE A 263 -39.65 -31.75 12.70
CA PHE A 263 -39.53 -32.35 11.38
C PHE A 263 -38.24 -33.16 11.31
N ARG A 264 -38.31 -34.35 10.73
CA ARG A 264 -37.16 -35.21 10.49
C ARG A 264 -36.81 -35.16 9.01
N VAL A 265 -35.53 -35.00 8.72
CA VAL A 265 -34.94 -35.23 7.39
C VAL A 265 -33.92 -36.35 7.51
N ALA A 266 -34.01 -37.35 6.65
CA ALA A 266 -33.06 -38.45 6.58
C ALA A 266 -32.57 -38.65 5.15
N VAL A 267 -31.31 -39.08 5.02
CA VAL A 267 -30.72 -39.47 3.73
C VAL A 267 -30.48 -40.97 3.65
N ASP A 268 -30.43 -41.50 2.43
CA ASP A 268 -30.23 -42.91 2.10
C ASP A 268 -28.96 -43.49 2.76
N GLY A 269 -29.14 -44.55 3.56
CA GLY A 269 -28.06 -45.26 4.25
C GLY A 269 -27.25 -44.44 5.28
N GLY A 270 -27.56 -43.14 5.43
CA GLY A 270 -26.74 -42.17 6.13
C GLY A 270 -27.39 -41.58 7.38
N SER A 271 -26.94 -40.37 7.71
CA SER A 271 -27.43 -39.62 8.87
C SER A 271 -28.88 -39.13 8.72
N TYR A 272 -29.49 -38.77 9.85
CA TYR A 272 -30.74 -38.01 9.86
C TYR A 272 -30.60 -36.83 10.82
N GLY A 273 -31.33 -35.76 10.55
CA GLY A 273 -31.45 -34.60 11.43
C GLY A 273 -32.89 -34.37 11.86
N LEU A 274 -33.05 -33.83 13.06
CA LEU A 274 -34.32 -33.33 13.57
C LEU A 274 -34.26 -31.80 13.63
N ILE A 275 -35.29 -31.16 13.09
CA ILE A 275 -35.42 -29.71 13.01
C ILE A 275 -36.67 -29.31 13.78
N ALA A 276 -36.46 -28.54 14.84
CA ALA A 276 -37.52 -28.01 15.67
C ALA A 276 -38.09 -26.72 15.06
N LEU A 277 -39.41 -26.59 15.04
CA LEU A 277 -40.13 -25.39 14.66
C LEU A 277 -41.11 -25.00 15.78
N THR A 278 -40.83 -23.91 16.46
CA THR A 278 -41.71 -23.35 17.49
C THR A 278 -42.65 -22.32 16.86
N VAL A 279 -43.94 -22.63 16.82
CA VAL A 279 -44.96 -21.81 16.18
C VAL A 279 -45.76 -21.10 17.26
N THR A 280 -45.99 -19.79 17.15
CA THR A 280 -46.67 -19.04 18.22
C THR A 280 -47.71 -18.06 17.71
N ASP A 281 -48.67 -17.79 18.58
CA ASP A 281 -49.68 -16.72 18.49
C ASP A 281 -49.13 -15.35 18.98
N SER A 282 -47.93 -15.33 19.56
CA SER A 282 -47.35 -14.14 20.20
C SER A 282 -45.82 -14.18 20.22
N THR A 283 -45.19 -13.12 19.72
CA THR A 283 -43.73 -12.89 19.77
C THR A 283 -43.14 -13.05 21.17
N GLY A 284 -43.86 -12.62 22.21
CA GLY A 284 -43.45 -12.78 23.60
C GLY A 284 -43.53 -14.22 24.14
N LYS A 285 -44.37 -15.08 23.56
CA LYS A 285 -44.37 -16.53 23.87
C LYS A 285 -43.24 -17.24 23.15
N ALA A 286 -42.92 -16.86 21.90
CA ALA A 286 -41.84 -17.47 21.12
C ALA A 286 -40.50 -17.45 21.88
N ALA A 287 -40.14 -16.28 22.41
CA ALA A 287 -38.93 -16.11 23.21
C ALA A 287 -38.88 -17.03 24.45
N ARG A 288 -40.01 -17.17 25.17
CA ARG A 288 -40.09 -18.03 26.37
C ARG A 288 -39.91 -19.52 26.06
N THR A 289 -40.57 -20.02 25.02
CA THR A 289 -40.47 -21.44 24.63
C THR A 289 -39.08 -21.79 24.11
N LEU A 290 -38.40 -20.87 23.41
CA LEU A 290 -37.00 -20.99 23.02
C LEU A 290 -36.06 -21.23 24.21
N CYS A 291 -36.22 -20.47 25.30
CA CYS A 291 -35.41 -20.61 26.51
C CYS A 291 -35.64 -21.96 27.21
N GLU A 292 -36.90 -22.34 27.49
CA GLU A 292 -37.19 -23.59 28.21
C GLU A 292 -36.75 -24.83 27.41
N PHE A 293 -36.90 -24.80 26.09
CA PHE A 293 -36.45 -25.89 25.21
C PHE A 293 -34.92 -26.06 25.25
N CYS A 294 -34.16 -24.96 25.16
CA CYS A 294 -32.70 -25.01 25.15
C CYS A 294 -32.14 -25.57 26.48
N HIS A 295 -32.72 -25.19 27.62
CA HIS A 295 -32.30 -25.68 28.94
C HIS A 295 -32.55 -27.18 29.16
N GLN A 296 -33.69 -27.69 28.66
CA GLN A 296 -33.98 -29.12 28.72
C GLN A 296 -33.05 -29.92 27.79
N ALA A 297 -32.77 -29.41 26.58
CA ALA A 297 -31.92 -30.07 25.59
C ALA A 297 -30.45 -30.22 26.03
N ILE A 298 -29.93 -29.31 26.87
CA ILE A 298 -28.56 -29.39 27.42
C ILE A 298 -28.48 -30.10 28.79
N GLY A 299 -29.60 -30.59 29.33
CA GLY A 299 -29.65 -31.32 30.60
C GLY A 299 -29.43 -30.47 31.86
N ILE A 300 -29.66 -29.15 31.80
CA ILE A 300 -29.41 -28.20 32.92
C ILE A 300 -30.74 -27.62 33.42
N GLY A 301 -31.68 -28.49 33.81
CA GLY A 301 -32.91 -28.10 34.50
C GLY A 301 -34.01 -29.17 34.46
N THR A 302 -34.70 -29.36 35.59
CA THR A 302 -35.94 -30.14 35.65
C THR A 302 -37.12 -29.37 35.06
N PRO A 303 -38.22 -30.04 34.68
CA PRO A 303 -39.43 -29.37 34.21
C PRO A 303 -39.96 -28.37 35.25
N GLY A 304 -40.17 -27.11 34.84
CA GLY A 304 -40.71 -26.05 35.72
C GLY A 304 -39.78 -24.88 36.06
N LEU A 305 -38.62 -24.77 35.40
CA LEU A 305 -37.62 -23.70 35.62
C LEU A 305 -38.23 -22.28 35.73
N PHE A 306 -39.08 -21.87 34.78
CA PHE A 306 -39.72 -20.54 34.80
C PHE A 306 -40.69 -20.35 35.98
N ARG A 307 -41.34 -21.42 36.42
CA ARG A 307 -42.24 -21.45 37.59
C ARG A 307 -41.44 -21.21 38.88
N ASN A 308 -40.28 -21.84 38.98
CA ASN A 308 -39.38 -21.71 40.14
C ASN A 308 -38.70 -20.33 40.19
N TRP A 309 -38.27 -19.77 39.04
CA TRP A 309 -37.81 -18.37 38.97
C TRP A 309 -38.91 -17.40 39.42
N SER A 310 -40.14 -17.60 38.93
CA SER A 310 -41.30 -16.75 39.25
C SER A 310 -41.73 -16.80 40.72
N ALA A 311 -41.42 -17.88 41.43
CA ALA A 311 -41.68 -18.05 42.86
C ALA A 311 -40.51 -17.60 43.76
N SER A 312 -39.38 -17.18 43.17
CA SER A 312 -38.15 -16.86 43.91
C SER A 312 -37.90 -15.35 44.08
N ALA A 313 -36.96 -15.01 44.96
CA ALA A 313 -36.50 -13.64 45.18
C ALA A 313 -35.92 -12.97 43.91
N HIS A 314 -35.57 -13.73 42.86
CA HIS A 314 -35.08 -13.18 41.59
C HIS A 314 -36.16 -12.38 40.84
N ARG A 315 -37.42 -12.85 40.86
CA ARG A 315 -38.55 -12.09 40.30
C ARG A 315 -38.87 -10.85 41.14
N VAL A 316 -38.83 -10.98 42.47
CA VAL A 316 -39.07 -9.86 43.41
C VAL A 316 -38.04 -8.74 43.21
N ASN A 317 -36.78 -9.08 42.93
CA ASN A 317 -35.68 -8.14 42.70
C ASN A 317 -35.42 -7.82 41.21
N SER A 318 -36.37 -8.09 40.30
CA SER A 318 -36.26 -7.74 38.87
C SER A 318 -34.96 -8.23 38.17
N VAL A 319 -34.57 -9.47 38.46
CA VAL A 319 -33.42 -10.13 37.83
C VAL A 319 -33.92 -10.94 36.62
N SER A 320 -33.79 -10.37 35.42
CA SER A 320 -34.16 -11.01 34.15
C SER A 320 -33.23 -12.16 33.80
N CYS A 321 -33.73 -13.13 33.02
CA CYS A 321 -32.94 -14.27 32.55
C CYS A 321 -31.71 -13.82 31.73
N GLU A 322 -31.84 -12.76 30.94
CA GLU A 322 -30.76 -12.17 30.13
C GLU A 322 -29.56 -11.70 30.97
N LYS A 323 -29.75 -11.26 32.23
CA LYS A 323 -28.65 -10.93 33.15
C LYS A 323 -27.74 -12.13 33.46
N CYS A 324 -28.20 -13.35 33.24
CA CYS A 324 -27.44 -14.58 33.44
C CYS A 324 -27.12 -15.31 32.11
N HIS A 325 -27.79 -14.97 31.01
CA HIS A 325 -27.73 -15.69 29.73
C HIS A 325 -27.16 -14.85 28.56
N SER A 326 -26.40 -13.80 28.86
CA SER A 326 -25.91 -12.83 27.84
C SER A 326 -25.02 -13.43 26.74
N THR A 327 -24.42 -14.61 26.95
CA THR A 327 -23.84 -15.48 25.91
C THR A 327 -23.84 -16.94 26.38
N HIS A 328 -24.37 -17.90 25.60
CA HIS A 328 -24.14 -19.34 25.85
C HIS A 328 -22.63 -19.64 25.67
N PRO A 329 -21.88 -20.00 26.74
CA PRO A 329 -21.89 -21.40 27.21
C PRO A 329 -21.74 -21.65 28.74
N ALA A 330 -22.25 -22.82 29.18
CA ALA A 330 -21.90 -23.67 30.34
C ALA A 330 -21.49 -23.12 31.75
N LYS A 331 -22.45 -23.27 32.71
CA LYS A 331 -22.32 -23.49 34.18
C LYS A 331 -21.77 -22.38 35.09
N PRO A 332 -22.40 -22.22 36.28
CA PRO A 332 -21.90 -22.89 37.51
C PRO A 332 -22.94 -23.93 38.04
N ASP A 333 -23.03 -24.41 39.30
CA ASP A 333 -22.35 -24.10 40.58
C ASP A 333 -22.22 -25.36 41.52
N THR A 334 -22.30 -25.22 42.85
CA THR A 334 -21.67 -26.05 43.90
C THR A 334 -22.58 -26.72 44.95
N SER A 335 -23.92 -26.73 44.80
CA SER A 335 -24.86 -27.13 45.89
C SER A 335 -24.86 -28.60 46.34
N VAL A 336 -23.84 -29.40 45.99
CA VAL A 336 -23.69 -30.81 46.39
C VAL A 336 -22.78 -30.96 47.63
N CYS A 337 -21.95 -29.96 47.95
CA CYS A 337 -20.91 -30.06 48.98
C CYS A 337 -21.31 -29.55 50.38
N SER A 338 -22.46 -28.89 50.53
CA SER A 338 -22.91 -28.31 51.80
C SER A 338 -23.31 -29.32 52.88
N GLY A 339 -23.37 -30.62 52.55
CA GLY A 339 -23.64 -31.68 53.52
C GLY A 339 -22.45 -32.10 54.39
N CYS A 340 -21.23 -31.65 54.09
CA CYS A 340 -20.00 -32.19 54.71
C CYS A 340 -19.14 -31.18 55.49
N HIS A 341 -19.50 -29.91 55.58
CA HIS A 341 -18.67 -28.86 56.20
C HIS A 341 -19.45 -27.98 57.20
N SER A 342 -19.68 -28.52 58.39
CA SER A 342 -20.47 -27.88 59.46
C SER A 342 -19.66 -27.53 60.70
N ASP A 343 -18.54 -26.82 60.55
CA ASP A 343 -17.89 -26.12 61.67
C ASP A 343 -17.39 -24.74 61.23
N MET A 344 -17.98 -23.69 61.81
CA MET A 344 -17.62 -22.28 61.60
C MET A 344 -17.02 -21.64 62.85
N ASN A 345 -16.81 -22.39 63.94
CA ASN A 345 -16.45 -21.85 65.26
C ASN A 345 -14.94 -21.62 65.45
N SER A 346 -14.13 -21.61 64.38
CA SER A 346 -12.66 -21.57 64.45
C SER A 346 -11.98 -20.51 63.56
N HIS A 347 -12.65 -19.37 63.29
CA HIS A 347 -12.05 -18.23 62.59
C HIS A 347 -11.77 -17.02 63.52
N PRO A 348 -10.51 -16.53 63.63
CA PRO A 348 -10.13 -15.44 64.55
C PRO A 348 -10.32 -14.02 63.99
N PHE A 349 -11.05 -13.83 62.87
CA PHE A 349 -11.34 -12.50 62.33
C PHE A 349 -12.62 -12.48 61.49
N ALA A 350 -13.40 -11.39 61.62
CA ALA A 350 -14.56 -11.13 60.79
C ALA A 350 -14.12 -10.68 59.37
N THR A 351 -14.73 -11.25 58.33
CA THR A 351 -14.59 -10.78 56.95
C THR A 351 -15.95 -10.42 56.36
N GLY A 352 -16.00 -9.34 55.59
CA GLY A 352 -17.24 -8.84 54.99
C GLY A 352 -17.90 -9.85 54.06
N GLY A 353 -19.23 -9.96 54.17
CA GLY A 353 -19.99 -11.02 53.53
C GLY A 353 -20.20 -10.83 52.02
N SER A 354 -19.68 -11.77 51.24
CA SER A 354 -20.20 -12.11 49.90
C SER A 354 -20.42 -13.62 49.85
N ALA A 355 -21.36 -14.11 49.03
CA ALA A 355 -21.59 -15.56 48.91
C ALA A 355 -20.31 -16.32 48.45
N CYS A 356 -19.43 -15.66 47.70
CA CYS A 356 -18.19 -16.24 47.18
C CYS A 356 -17.09 -16.36 48.26
N THR A 357 -16.97 -15.39 49.18
CA THR A 357 -15.95 -15.43 50.25
C THR A 357 -16.25 -16.52 51.28
N VAL A 358 -17.52 -16.85 51.50
CA VAL A 358 -17.95 -17.97 52.35
C VAL A 358 -17.46 -19.33 51.82
N CYS A 359 -17.42 -19.52 50.50
CA CYS A 359 -17.03 -20.81 49.90
C CYS A 359 -15.52 -21.01 49.72
N HIS A 360 -14.72 -19.95 49.59
CA HIS A 360 -13.29 -20.05 49.23
C HIS A 360 -12.29 -19.87 50.39
N ASN A 361 -12.73 -19.46 51.58
CA ASN A 361 -11.83 -19.12 52.70
C ASN A 361 -11.03 -20.31 53.30
N SER A 362 -11.44 -21.56 53.06
CA SER A 362 -10.76 -22.75 53.61
C SER A 362 -9.38 -23.03 53.01
N HIS A 363 -9.02 -22.38 51.90
CA HIS A 363 -7.79 -22.64 51.13
C HIS A 363 -6.80 -21.45 51.09
N SER A 364 -7.13 -20.31 51.70
CA SER A 364 -6.40 -19.04 51.50
C SER A 364 -5.28 -18.73 52.51
N LEU A 365 -5.02 -19.60 53.49
CA LEU A 365 -4.14 -19.29 54.65
C LEU A 365 -2.86 -20.13 54.80
N LYS A 366 -2.47 -20.95 53.81
CA LYS A 366 -1.16 -21.65 53.84
C LYS A 366 -0.23 -21.18 52.71
N ALA A 367 0.47 -20.09 52.96
CA ALA A 367 1.60 -19.67 52.16
C ALA A 367 2.79 -20.66 52.31
N VAL A 368 3.67 -20.65 51.30
CA VAL A 368 4.96 -21.38 51.26
C VAL A 368 4.86 -22.91 51.05
N ILE A 369 4.40 -23.30 49.85
CA ILE A 369 4.91 -24.51 49.17
C ILE A 369 5.59 -24.05 47.86
N PRO A 370 6.87 -24.38 47.62
CA PRO A 370 7.51 -24.11 46.33
C PRO A 370 6.73 -24.76 45.18
N GLY A 371 6.24 -23.95 44.25
CA GLY A 371 5.46 -24.41 43.09
C GLY A 371 3.96 -24.14 43.13
N MET A 372 3.39 -23.62 44.23
CA MET A 372 2.01 -23.10 44.20
C MET A 372 1.94 -21.70 43.56
N PRO A 373 0.95 -21.41 42.69
CA PRO A 373 0.78 -20.10 42.08
C PRO A 373 0.35 -19.04 43.11
N ALA A 374 0.67 -17.77 42.84
CA ALA A 374 0.32 -16.65 43.71
C ALA A 374 -1.18 -16.61 44.04
N VAL A 375 -1.49 -16.48 45.34
CA VAL A 375 -2.86 -16.45 45.89
C VAL A 375 -3.62 -15.20 45.42
N HIS A 376 -4.93 -15.34 45.19
CA HIS A 376 -5.77 -14.23 44.74
C HIS A 376 -6.07 -13.21 45.84
N PHE A 377 -6.15 -13.68 47.07
CA PHE A 377 -6.43 -12.92 48.28
C PHE A 377 -5.21 -12.96 49.18
N ASN A 378 -4.86 -11.83 49.80
CA ASN A 378 -3.80 -11.80 50.80
C ASN A 378 -4.08 -10.72 51.86
N ASN A 379 -4.92 -11.04 52.83
CA ASN A 379 -5.19 -10.17 53.98
C ASN A 379 -4.30 -10.52 55.19
N SER A 380 -3.05 -10.91 54.94
CA SER A 380 -2.07 -11.15 56.02
C SER A 380 -1.52 -9.82 56.51
N THR A 381 -1.77 -9.49 57.76
CA THR A 381 -1.34 -8.23 58.40
C THR A 381 0.11 -8.26 58.90
N SER A 382 0.87 -9.30 58.56
CA SER A 382 2.29 -9.47 58.93
C SER A 382 3.26 -8.95 57.85
N VAL A 383 4.45 -8.54 58.29
CA VAL A 383 5.43 -7.85 57.44
C VAL A 383 6.08 -8.81 56.43
N GLY A 384 5.97 -8.51 55.13
CA GLY A 384 6.82 -9.13 54.08
C GLY A 384 6.11 -9.76 52.87
N TYR A 385 4.78 -9.78 52.84
CA TYR A 385 4.03 -10.51 51.81
C TYR A 385 3.78 -9.72 50.49
N PRO A 386 3.53 -10.42 49.35
CA PRO A 386 3.31 -9.78 48.04
C PRO A 386 1.95 -9.08 47.95
N ALA A 387 1.79 -8.26 46.91
CA ALA A 387 0.52 -7.64 46.57
C ALA A 387 -0.56 -8.69 46.22
N SER A 388 -1.81 -8.27 46.10
CA SER A 388 -2.92 -9.17 45.76
C SER A 388 -3.80 -8.62 44.64
N TYR A 389 -4.48 -9.52 43.93
CA TYR A 389 -5.46 -9.17 42.90
C TYR A 389 -6.74 -8.58 43.52
N VAL A 390 -7.13 -9.10 44.69
CA VAL A 390 -8.29 -8.67 45.47
C VAL A 390 -7.82 -8.02 46.77
N THR A 391 -8.43 -6.90 47.16
CA THR A 391 -8.10 -6.13 48.37
C THR A 391 -9.39 -5.66 49.09
N SER A 392 -9.27 -4.78 50.09
CA SER A 392 -10.41 -4.11 50.72
C SER A 392 -11.17 -3.15 49.78
N ARG A 393 -10.63 -2.86 48.58
CA ARG A 393 -11.19 -1.93 47.59
C ARG A 393 -11.20 -2.45 46.14
N SER A 394 -10.89 -3.73 45.94
CA SER A 394 -11.08 -4.41 44.65
C SER A 394 -11.81 -5.73 44.88
N ASP A 395 -12.89 -5.96 44.13
CA ASP A 395 -13.78 -7.10 44.25
C ASP A 395 -13.45 -8.20 43.22
N CYS A 396 -13.91 -9.43 43.47
CA CYS A 396 -13.79 -10.53 42.50
C CYS A 396 -14.34 -10.16 41.11
N MET A 397 -15.39 -9.33 41.07
CA MET A 397 -16.04 -8.87 39.84
C MET A 397 -15.23 -7.83 39.04
N ASP A 398 -14.15 -7.28 39.60
CA ASP A 398 -13.21 -6.40 38.86
C ASP A 398 -12.29 -7.16 37.91
N CYS A 399 -12.25 -8.50 38.02
CA CYS A 399 -11.51 -9.39 37.14
C CYS A 399 -12.38 -10.49 36.50
N HIS A 400 -13.48 -10.91 37.14
CA HIS A 400 -14.23 -12.13 36.79
C HIS A 400 -15.60 -11.94 36.11
N ARG A 401 -15.89 -10.76 35.52
CA ARG A 401 -17.03 -10.65 34.58
C ARG A 401 -16.60 -11.10 33.17
N GLY A 402 -17.44 -11.89 32.50
CA GLY A 402 -17.27 -12.28 31.09
C GLY A 402 -16.65 -13.67 30.84
N ASN A 403 -16.87 -14.14 29.61
CA ASN A 403 -16.71 -15.51 29.08
C ASN A 403 -15.26 -16.05 29.00
N ASP A 404 -15.08 -17.20 28.34
CA ASP A 404 -13.79 -17.90 28.16
C ASP A 404 -12.65 -17.04 27.61
N GLN A 405 -12.94 -16.02 26.77
CA GLN A 405 -11.92 -15.10 26.27
C GLN A 405 -11.28 -14.28 27.41
N ASN A 406 -12.07 -13.89 28.41
CA ASN A 406 -11.57 -13.20 29.59
C ASN A 406 -10.70 -14.11 30.48
N ALA A 407 -10.82 -15.44 30.39
CA ALA A 407 -9.92 -16.36 31.08
C ALA A 407 -8.50 -16.33 30.49
N ALA A 408 -8.37 -16.30 29.16
CA ALA A 408 -7.08 -16.17 28.49
C ALA A 408 -6.42 -14.81 28.79
N ILE A 409 -7.20 -13.72 28.73
CA ILE A 409 -6.74 -12.36 29.06
C ILE A 409 -6.22 -12.27 30.51
N ARG A 410 -6.93 -12.86 31.48
CA ARG A 410 -6.47 -12.92 32.88
C ARG A 410 -5.12 -13.61 33.04
N GLN A 411 -4.85 -14.70 32.32
CA GLN A 411 -3.56 -15.39 32.39
C GLN A 411 -2.41 -14.56 31.79
N GLN A 412 -2.68 -13.79 30.73
CA GLN A 412 -1.71 -12.86 30.12
C GLN A 412 -1.39 -11.70 31.06
N TRP A 413 -2.42 -11.05 31.60
CA TRP A 413 -2.25 -9.94 32.55
C TRP A 413 -1.53 -10.37 33.82
N LYS A 414 -1.83 -11.57 34.35
CA LYS A 414 -1.17 -12.14 35.54
C LYS A 414 0.35 -12.25 35.41
N VAL A 415 0.87 -12.52 34.20
CA VAL A 415 2.32 -12.61 33.94
C VAL A 415 2.93 -11.30 33.42
N SER A 416 2.11 -10.26 33.21
CA SER A 416 2.60 -8.90 32.94
C SER A 416 3.13 -8.24 34.21
N ALA A 417 4.01 -7.25 34.08
CA ALA A 417 4.48 -6.44 35.21
C ALA A 417 3.34 -5.70 35.94
N HIS A 418 2.16 -5.53 35.32
CA HIS A 418 0.97 -4.93 35.96
C HIS A 418 0.20 -5.91 36.85
N GLY A 419 0.27 -7.21 36.57
CA GLY A 419 -0.32 -8.28 37.38
C GLY A 419 0.67 -8.96 38.31
N ALA A 420 1.99 -8.87 38.07
CA ALA A 420 3.00 -9.56 38.85
C ALA A 420 3.07 -9.05 40.31
N THR A 421 2.32 -9.70 41.22
CA THR A 421 2.23 -9.35 42.64
C THR A 421 3.57 -9.33 43.40
N THR A 422 4.60 -9.94 42.80
CA THR A 422 5.97 -10.01 43.29
C THR A 422 6.90 -8.92 42.75
N ASP A 423 6.49 -8.08 41.81
CA ASP A 423 7.40 -7.12 41.21
C ASP A 423 7.71 -5.92 42.12
N ALA A 424 8.88 -5.32 41.90
CA ALA A 424 9.36 -4.17 42.66
C ALA A 424 8.39 -2.97 42.57
N ALA A 425 7.66 -2.84 41.45
CA ALA A 425 6.62 -1.85 41.24
C ALA A 425 5.47 -1.92 42.27
N TRP A 426 5.20 -3.08 42.87
CA TRP A 426 4.10 -3.25 43.84
C TRP A 426 4.63 -3.51 45.26
N ARG A 427 5.76 -4.22 45.39
CA ARG A 427 6.32 -4.58 46.69
C ARG A 427 7.24 -3.53 47.30
N GLY A 428 7.85 -2.65 46.50
CA GLY A 428 8.96 -1.79 46.92
C GLY A 428 8.66 -0.82 48.06
N ARG A 429 7.41 -0.38 48.24
CA ARG A 429 6.91 0.40 49.39
C ARG A 429 5.47 0.02 49.71
N ASP A 430 4.82 0.75 50.61
CA ASP A 430 3.37 0.67 50.84
C ASP A 430 2.65 1.84 50.16
N PHE A 431 2.52 1.77 48.83
CA PHE A 431 2.21 2.93 47.99
C PHE A 431 0.84 3.57 48.26
N LYS A 432 -0.15 2.83 48.79
CA LYS A 432 -1.47 3.39 49.19
C LYS A 432 -1.37 4.51 50.24
N THR A 433 -0.28 4.53 51.00
CA THR A 433 0.03 5.54 52.05
C THR A 433 0.81 6.75 51.52
N MET A 434 1.15 6.78 50.22
CA MET A 434 2.09 7.75 49.65
C MET A 434 1.44 8.60 48.54
N SER A 435 1.20 9.87 48.85
CA SER A 435 0.67 10.84 47.88
C SER A 435 1.62 10.99 46.68
N GLY A 436 1.05 11.10 45.48
CA GLY A 436 1.77 11.09 44.20
C GLY A 436 2.13 9.68 43.70
N CYS A 437 2.30 8.68 44.58
CA CYS A 437 2.59 7.31 44.15
C CYS A 437 1.33 6.51 43.83
N VAL A 438 0.23 6.75 44.56
CA VAL A 438 -1.05 6.02 44.39
C VAL A 438 -1.58 6.06 42.96
N GLN A 439 -1.32 7.14 42.22
CA GLN A 439 -1.83 7.34 40.86
C GLN A 439 -1.36 6.26 39.88
N CYS A 440 -0.26 5.57 40.17
CA CYS A 440 0.32 4.51 39.31
C CYS A 440 0.49 3.17 40.03
N HIS A 441 0.69 3.20 41.35
CA HIS A 441 1.02 2.01 42.14
C HIS A 441 -0.17 1.43 42.93
N THR A 442 -1.41 1.84 42.60
CA THR A 442 -2.66 1.24 43.11
C THR A 442 -3.78 1.35 42.07
N THR A 443 -4.65 0.34 41.93
CA THR A 443 -5.90 0.42 41.13
C THR A 443 -6.76 1.59 41.57
N THR A 444 -7.05 1.67 42.87
CA THR A 444 -7.90 2.71 43.48
C THR A 444 -7.38 4.10 43.17
N GLY A 445 -6.07 4.32 43.31
CA GLY A 445 -5.44 5.61 43.01
C GLY A 445 -5.38 5.94 41.52
N PHE A 446 -5.15 4.95 40.64
CA PHE A 446 -5.22 5.16 39.19
C PHE A 446 -6.62 5.58 38.74
N ILE A 447 -7.67 4.93 39.26
CA ILE A 447 -9.07 5.29 38.97
C ILE A 447 -9.39 6.71 39.49
N ALA A 448 -8.96 7.06 40.70
CA ALA A 448 -9.14 8.42 41.25
C ALA A 448 -8.36 9.49 40.46
N TYR A 449 -7.18 9.16 39.96
CA TYR A 449 -6.38 10.04 39.10
C TYR A 449 -6.97 10.17 37.70
N SER A 450 -7.57 9.12 37.14
CA SER A 450 -8.20 9.15 35.82
C SER A 450 -9.35 10.13 35.73
N THR A 451 -10.15 10.24 36.80
CA THR A 451 -11.41 10.98 36.84
C THR A 451 -11.27 12.37 37.45
N GLY A 452 -10.55 12.49 38.58
CA GLY A 452 -10.41 13.75 39.31
C GLY A 452 -8.96 14.24 39.47
N LYS A 453 -7.99 13.59 38.82
CA LYS A 453 -6.54 13.83 38.99
C LYS A 453 -6.11 13.84 40.47
N VAL A 454 -6.79 13.03 41.29
CA VAL A 454 -6.51 12.88 42.72
C VAL A 454 -5.20 12.11 42.91
N THR A 455 -4.25 12.73 43.61
CA THR A 455 -2.95 12.13 43.93
C THR A 455 -2.74 11.88 45.42
N ALA A 456 -3.69 12.25 46.28
CA ALA A 456 -3.59 12.05 47.73
C ALA A 456 -3.59 10.56 48.10
N ALA A 457 -2.77 10.18 49.08
CA ALA A 457 -2.81 8.86 49.71
C ALA A 457 -4.22 8.53 50.22
N TRP A 458 -4.68 7.30 49.97
CA TRP A 458 -6.04 6.85 50.32
C TRP A 458 -6.07 5.76 51.39
N GLY A 459 -4.94 5.08 51.62
CA GLY A 459 -4.81 3.98 52.58
C GLY A 459 -4.07 4.40 53.83
N THR A 460 -4.42 3.76 54.96
CA THR A 460 -3.72 3.94 56.24
C THR A 460 -2.60 2.91 56.40
N ALA A 461 -1.62 3.20 57.26
CA ALA A 461 -0.56 2.25 57.59
C ALA A 461 -1.04 1.05 58.43
N SER A 462 -2.28 1.08 58.96
CA SER A 462 -2.91 -0.04 59.65
C SER A 462 -3.46 -1.09 58.66
N ASP A 463 -3.98 -0.65 57.50
CA ASP A 463 -4.29 -1.54 56.38
C ASP A 463 -2.96 -2.09 55.80
N LYS A 464 -2.84 -3.40 55.66
CA LYS A 464 -1.64 -4.07 55.13
C LYS A 464 -1.83 -4.62 53.71
N SER A 465 -3.02 -4.49 53.14
CA SER A 465 -3.28 -4.86 51.75
C SER A 465 -2.43 -4.02 50.79
N LYS A 466 -2.10 -4.59 49.63
CA LYS A 466 -1.40 -3.89 48.55
C LYS A 466 -2.04 -4.29 47.22
N GLU A 467 -2.52 -3.30 46.49
CA GLU A 467 -3.12 -3.48 45.17
C GLU A 467 -2.04 -3.63 44.09
N VAL A 468 -2.32 -4.48 43.10
CA VAL A 468 -1.72 -4.37 41.75
C VAL A 468 -2.60 -3.51 40.84
N LEU A 469 -2.27 -3.35 39.56
CA LEU A 469 -3.11 -2.62 38.58
C LEU A 469 -4.10 -3.55 37.88
N ALA A 470 -5.24 -3.79 38.54
CA ALA A 470 -6.33 -4.69 38.11
C ALA A 470 -7.06 -4.22 36.83
N CYS A 471 -7.85 -5.11 36.24
CA CYS A 471 -8.49 -4.88 34.93
C CYS A 471 -9.40 -3.63 34.92
N ASN A 472 -10.14 -3.38 36.00
CA ASN A 472 -10.99 -2.20 36.16
C ASN A 472 -10.23 -0.86 36.28
N ALA A 473 -8.91 -0.88 36.45
CA ALA A 473 -8.10 0.34 36.35
C ALA A 473 -8.13 0.86 34.91
N CYS A 474 -7.79 -0.01 33.95
CA CYS A 474 -7.72 0.31 32.53
C CYS A 474 -9.08 0.31 31.81
N HIS A 475 -10.03 -0.53 32.25
CA HIS A 475 -11.35 -0.66 31.64
C HIS A 475 -12.41 0.04 32.49
N SER A 476 -13.30 0.82 31.86
CA SER A 476 -14.52 1.32 32.49
C SER A 476 -15.59 0.24 32.62
N ASP A 477 -15.56 -0.76 31.73
CA ASP A 477 -16.32 -2.01 31.86
C ASP A 477 -15.52 -3.18 31.27
N ILE A 478 -15.13 -4.12 32.14
CA ILE A 478 -14.37 -5.32 31.74
C ILE A 478 -15.23 -6.37 31.01
N GLY A 479 -16.57 -6.26 31.09
CA GLY A 479 -17.51 -7.19 30.46
C GLY A 479 -17.67 -6.93 28.97
N THR A 480 -17.79 -5.66 28.58
CA THR A 480 -17.73 -5.21 27.17
C THR A 480 -16.31 -4.98 26.67
N GLY A 481 -15.32 -4.90 27.57
CA GLY A 481 -13.94 -4.54 27.25
C GLY A 481 -13.71 -3.04 27.06
N ALA A 482 -14.72 -2.19 27.32
CA ALA A 482 -14.63 -0.75 27.15
C ALA A 482 -13.46 -0.15 27.95
N ILE A 483 -12.50 0.45 27.23
CA ILE A 483 -11.35 1.15 27.82
C ILE A 483 -11.84 2.42 28.51
N ARG A 484 -11.29 2.70 29.69
CA ARG A 484 -11.53 3.95 30.42
C ARG A 484 -10.99 5.11 29.59
N ALA A 485 -11.80 6.13 29.31
CA ALA A 485 -11.36 7.27 28.51
C ALA A 485 -10.37 8.16 29.29
N PHE A 486 -9.28 8.59 28.64
CA PHE A 486 -8.29 9.51 29.20
C PHE A 486 -8.05 10.71 28.28
N THR A 487 -8.19 11.91 28.84
CA THR A 487 -7.62 13.13 28.26
C THR A 487 -6.10 13.13 28.41
N PRO A 488 -5.35 13.80 27.53
CA PRO A 488 -3.90 13.90 27.67
C PRO A 488 -3.52 14.62 28.97
N VAL A 489 -2.52 14.10 29.67
CA VAL A 489 -2.08 14.63 30.97
C VAL A 489 -0.92 15.60 30.88
N LYS A 490 -0.77 16.42 31.93
CA LYS A 490 0.41 17.19 32.27
C LYS A 490 1.29 16.35 33.22
N PRO A 491 2.30 15.59 32.72
CA PRO A 491 3.03 14.63 33.55
C PRO A 491 4.06 15.27 34.50
N TYR A 492 4.55 16.46 34.16
CA TYR A 492 5.63 17.13 34.89
C TYR A 492 5.08 18.33 35.66
N LYS A 493 5.45 18.45 36.94
CA LYS A 493 5.02 19.58 37.78
C LYS A 493 5.67 20.90 37.33
N ASP A 494 6.96 20.83 37.01
CA ASP A 494 7.85 21.98 36.79
C ASP A 494 7.89 22.45 35.32
N ASP A 495 7.10 21.81 34.45
CA ASP A 495 6.90 22.17 33.05
C ASP A 495 5.43 22.58 32.84
N SER A 496 5.13 23.32 31.77
CA SER A 496 3.75 23.56 31.30
C SER A 496 3.28 22.49 30.30
N TYR A 497 4.19 21.67 29.76
CA TYR A 497 3.90 20.67 28.74
C TYR A 497 2.79 19.69 29.13
N VAL A 498 1.85 19.51 28.21
CA VAL A 498 0.79 18.49 28.23
C VAL A 498 1.09 17.50 27.11
N ASN A 499 1.00 16.20 27.40
CA ASN A 499 1.17 15.15 26.41
C ASN A 499 0.27 15.38 25.19
N ARG A 500 0.76 15.06 23.99
CA ARG A 500 -0.08 15.11 22.81
C ARG A 500 -1.13 13.99 22.87
N ASN A 501 -2.33 14.27 22.41
CA ASN A 501 -3.39 13.26 22.33
C ASN A 501 -2.97 12.12 21.39
N ALA A 502 -2.92 10.92 21.95
CA ALA A 502 -2.62 9.67 21.28
C ALA A 502 -3.78 8.66 21.43
N GLY A 503 -5.03 9.15 21.48
CA GLY A 503 -6.22 8.33 21.52
C GLY A 503 -6.27 7.48 22.79
N GLU A 504 -6.63 6.21 22.66
CA GLU A 504 -6.72 5.27 23.79
C GLU A 504 -5.37 5.10 24.51
N SER A 505 -4.24 5.21 23.80
CA SER A 505 -2.89 5.15 24.39
C SER A 505 -2.60 6.28 25.40
N ASN A 506 -3.45 7.32 25.49
CA ASN A 506 -3.35 8.33 26.57
C ASN A 506 -3.31 7.68 27.97
N ILE A 507 -4.04 6.58 28.17
CA ILE A 507 -4.11 5.83 29.43
C ILE A 507 -2.75 5.37 29.95
N CYS A 508 -1.80 5.13 29.05
CA CYS A 508 -0.45 4.70 29.39
C CYS A 508 0.40 5.86 29.94
N PHE A 509 0.16 7.09 29.46
CA PHE A 509 1.02 8.24 29.72
C PHE A 509 0.89 8.83 31.13
N ASP A 510 -0.22 8.59 31.83
CA ASP A 510 -0.40 8.97 33.24
C ASP A 510 0.68 8.41 34.17
N CYS A 511 1.31 7.29 33.76
CA CYS A 511 2.43 6.66 34.46
C CYS A 511 3.71 6.61 33.62
N HIS A 512 3.61 6.24 32.35
CA HIS A 512 4.76 6.03 31.47
C HIS A 512 5.30 7.32 30.82
N SER A 513 5.06 8.49 31.38
CA SER A 513 5.74 9.74 30.95
C SER A 513 6.96 10.10 31.78
N GLY A 514 7.18 9.44 32.92
CA GLY A 514 8.06 9.94 33.99
C GLY A 514 7.38 11.02 34.83
N THR A 515 7.96 11.36 35.98
CA THR A 515 7.41 12.38 36.91
C THR A 515 8.19 13.69 36.90
N LYS A 516 9.39 13.68 36.32
CA LYS A 516 10.24 14.85 36.08
C LYS A 516 10.84 14.78 34.69
N ASN A 517 11.22 15.93 34.16
CA ASN A 517 11.91 16.04 32.88
C ASN A 517 13.09 17.00 32.96
N GLY A 518 13.72 17.26 31.81
CA GLY A 518 14.77 18.27 31.68
C GLY A 518 14.44 19.64 32.26
N LYS A 519 13.17 20.07 32.21
CA LYS A 519 12.76 21.37 32.80
C LYS A 519 12.84 21.38 34.33
N SER A 520 12.64 20.24 35.00
CA SER A 520 12.89 20.10 36.44
C SER A 520 14.35 20.32 36.84
N VAL A 521 15.32 20.20 35.92
CA VAL A 521 16.72 20.62 36.15
C VAL A 521 16.84 22.12 35.97
N THR A 522 16.33 22.69 34.87
CA THR A 522 16.42 24.14 34.59
C THR A 522 15.65 25.01 35.58
N ALA A 523 14.68 24.45 36.32
CA ALA A 523 13.94 25.13 37.38
C ALA A 523 14.73 25.33 38.69
N LEU A 524 15.93 24.74 38.81
CA LEU A 524 16.78 24.87 39.99
C LEU A 524 17.63 26.14 39.93
N ALA A 525 17.66 26.90 41.03
CA ALA A 525 18.39 28.16 41.11
C ALA A 525 19.86 28.03 41.57
N ASN A 526 20.23 26.95 42.24
CA ASN A 526 21.57 26.75 42.81
C ASN A 526 22.08 25.32 42.59
N PHE A 527 23.01 25.14 41.65
CA PHE A 527 23.61 23.85 41.30
C PHE A 527 24.78 23.44 42.20
N GLY A 528 25.26 24.31 43.09
CA GLY A 528 26.31 23.99 44.05
C GLY A 528 25.84 23.15 45.24
N ASN A 529 24.52 23.09 45.48
CA ASN A 529 23.88 22.27 46.50
C ASN A 529 22.44 21.89 46.09
N ALA A 530 22.29 21.10 45.04
CA ALA A 530 21.01 20.57 44.56
C ALA A 530 20.99 19.04 44.52
N ALA A 531 19.99 18.45 45.15
CA ALA A 531 19.74 17.01 45.08
C ALA A 531 19.28 16.59 43.66
N PHE A 532 19.75 15.42 43.22
CA PHE A 532 19.44 14.88 41.90
C PHE A 532 17.91 14.73 41.65
N PRO A 533 17.36 15.17 40.50
CA PRO A 533 15.94 15.08 40.22
C PRO A 533 15.65 13.74 39.52
N ASP A 534 15.07 12.78 40.24
CA ASP A 534 14.73 11.47 39.66
C ASP A 534 13.68 11.59 38.53
N PRO A 535 13.94 11.10 37.30
CA PRO A 535 12.98 11.14 36.17
C PRO A 535 11.78 10.19 36.34
N HIS A 536 11.94 9.17 37.20
CA HIS A 536 11.09 7.99 37.30
C HIS A 536 11.17 7.00 36.12
N PHE A 537 10.79 5.75 36.36
CA PHE A 537 11.04 4.63 35.46
C PHE A 537 10.03 4.52 34.32
N LEU A 538 10.45 3.90 33.20
CA LEU A 538 9.63 3.57 32.03
C LEU A 538 8.91 4.80 31.42
N ALA A 539 9.62 5.93 31.35
CA ALA A 539 9.17 7.23 30.88
C ALA A 539 9.03 7.34 29.33
N ALA A 540 8.49 6.30 28.68
CA ALA A 540 8.35 6.18 27.23
C ALA A 540 7.64 7.37 26.56
N GLY A 541 6.59 7.93 27.18
CA GLY A 541 5.88 9.13 26.70
C GLY A 541 6.77 10.38 26.65
N GLY A 542 7.74 10.49 27.57
CA GLY A 542 8.77 11.53 27.54
C GLY A 542 9.73 11.39 26.36
N THR A 543 10.12 10.15 26.01
CA THR A 543 10.97 9.86 24.84
C THR A 543 10.20 10.07 23.53
N LEU A 544 8.99 9.51 23.45
CA LEU A 544 8.12 9.50 22.28
C LEU A 544 7.75 10.91 21.81
N HIS A 545 7.51 11.83 22.75
CA HIS A 545 7.25 13.25 22.49
C HIS A 545 8.49 14.15 22.57
N ALA A 546 9.67 13.59 22.85
CA ALA A 546 10.93 14.30 23.08
C ALA A 546 10.90 15.38 24.18
N GLN A 547 10.09 15.18 25.22
CA GLN A 547 9.96 16.11 26.35
C GLN A 547 10.57 15.59 27.66
N GLY A 548 11.10 14.36 27.67
CA GLY A 548 11.63 13.72 28.88
C GLY A 548 13.01 14.21 29.31
N GLY A 549 13.99 14.24 28.39
CA GLY A 549 15.38 14.58 28.70
C GLY A 549 15.67 16.08 28.87
N TYR A 550 16.84 16.37 29.44
CA TYR A 550 17.46 17.69 29.46
C TYR A 550 18.00 18.05 28.07
N GLN A 551 17.54 19.18 27.56
CA GLN A 551 17.89 19.71 26.24
C GLN A 551 18.91 20.84 26.41
N PHE A 552 20.10 20.68 25.83
CA PHE A 552 21.18 21.64 25.97
C PHE A 552 20.90 22.94 25.20
N ALA A 553 21.36 24.07 25.72
CA ALA A 553 21.13 25.39 25.13
C ALA A 553 21.73 25.48 23.71
N GLY A 554 21.03 26.17 22.80
CA GLY A 554 21.46 26.32 21.40
C GLY A 554 21.25 25.08 20.51
N ARG A 555 20.76 23.96 21.06
CA ARG A 555 20.47 22.72 20.31
C ARG A 555 18.97 22.59 20.02
N SER A 556 18.62 22.20 18.80
CA SER A 556 17.26 21.81 18.44
C SER A 556 17.14 20.30 18.55
N TYR A 557 16.22 19.81 19.39
CA TYR A 557 15.99 18.38 19.58
C TYR A 557 14.90 17.88 18.63
N ALA A 558 15.09 16.66 18.12
CA ALA A 558 14.20 15.99 17.17
C ALA A 558 12.82 15.60 17.75
N GLY A 559 12.03 16.59 18.16
CA GLY A 559 10.71 16.38 18.74
C GLY A 559 9.65 15.97 17.73
N TYR A 560 9.90 16.14 16.43
CA TYR A 560 8.93 15.86 15.37
C TYR A 560 9.48 15.08 14.17
N SER A 561 10.48 14.22 14.38
CA SER A 561 11.09 13.40 13.32
C SER A 561 10.17 12.30 12.78
N SER A 562 10.51 11.79 11.59
CA SER A 562 9.95 10.55 11.00
C SER A 562 10.22 9.29 11.84
N ASN A 563 11.18 9.37 12.77
CA ASN A 563 11.68 8.24 13.55
C ASN A 563 10.98 8.10 14.92
N SER A 564 10.02 8.99 15.22
CA SER A 564 9.14 8.88 16.39
C SER A 564 7.86 8.12 16.04
N HIS A 565 7.65 6.98 16.69
CA HIS A 565 6.46 6.12 16.47
C HIS A 565 5.14 6.71 17.01
N ARG A 566 5.13 7.95 17.53
CA ARG A 566 3.96 8.57 18.20
C ARG A 566 2.66 8.64 17.38
N ARG A 567 2.74 8.55 16.04
CA ARG A 567 1.59 8.62 15.12
C ARG A 567 1.05 7.24 14.74
N VAL A 568 1.75 6.16 15.10
CA VAL A 568 1.27 4.79 14.87
C VAL A 568 -0.07 4.60 15.59
N GLY A 569 -1.04 3.97 14.93
CA GLY A 569 -2.38 3.77 15.48
C GLY A 569 -3.24 5.04 15.61
N LEU A 570 -2.87 6.16 14.97
CA LEU A 570 -3.65 7.40 14.93
C LEU A 570 -3.98 7.80 13.47
N GLY A 571 -5.19 7.50 13.01
CA GLY A 571 -5.63 7.85 11.66
C GLY A 571 -7.05 7.38 11.33
N VAL A 572 -7.44 7.50 10.05
CA VAL A 572 -8.82 7.33 9.55
C VAL A 572 -9.49 6.01 9.96
N ASN A 573 -8.71 4.97 10.30
CA ASN A 573 -9.21 3.63 10.59
C ASN A 573 -9.07 3.19 12.07
N THR A 574 -8.32 3.88 12.94
CA THR A 574 -8.13 3.49 14.36
C THR A 574 -7.86 4.65 15.33
N THR A 575 -8.31 4.48 16.57
CA THR A 575 -8.13 5.40 17.73
C THR A 575 -7.19 4.86 18.81
N ALA A 576 -6.61 3.68 18.61
CA ALA A 576 -5.85 2.95 19.63
C ALA A 576 -4.54 3.65 20.06
N GLY A 577 -3.88 4.34 19.13
CA GLY A 577 -2.60 4.99 19.36
C GLY A 577 -1.39 4.06 19.45
N PRO A 578 -0.19 4.62 19.68
CA PRO A 578 1.09 3.96 19.41
C PRO A 578 1.44 2.88 20.44
N CYS A 579 1.09 3.09 21.71
CA CYS A 579 1.37 2.13 22.78
C CYS A 579 0.56 0.86 22.56
N ILE A 580 -0.75 0.99 22.31
CA ILE A 580 -1.64 -0.15 22.06
C ILE A 580 -1.27 -0.85 20.74
N ALA A 581 -0.96 -0.09 19.68
CA ALA A 581 -0.60 -0.65 18.38
C ALA A 581 0.63 -1.59 18.42
N CYS A 582 1.62 -1.32 19.29
CA CYS A 582 2.82 -2.15 19.41
C CYS A 582 2.79 -3.15 20.58
N HIS A 583 2.19 -2.79 21.73
CA HIS A 583 2.21 -3.62 22.94
C HIS A 583 0.97 -4.52 23.11
N LYS A 584 -0.07 -4.33 22.28
CA LYS A 584 -1.31 -5.13 22.28
C LYS A 584 -1.60 -5.77 20.91
N SER A 585 -0.56 -6.00 20.09
CA SER A 585 -0.69 -6.37 18.67
C SER A 585 -0.98 -7.86 18.39
N SER A 586 -0.94 -8.73 19.40
CA SER A 586 -1.00 -10.19 19.22
C SER A 586 -2.06 -10.86 20.09
N ALA A 587 -2.21 -12.18 19.92
CA ALA A 587 -3.07 -13.02 20.76
C ALA A 587 -2.70 -12.94 22.26
N SER A 588 -1.47 -12.51 22.59
CA SER A 588 -0.97 -12.31 23.96
C SER A 588 -1.03 -10.85 24.44
N GLY A 589 -1.79 -9.96 23.78
CA GLY A 589 -1.71 -8.51 23.95
C GLY A 589 -1.90 -7.94 25.36
N HIS A 590 -2.40 -8.69 26.35
CA HIS A 590 -2.47 -8.24 27.76
C HIS A 590 -1.22 -8.61 28.60
N THR A 591 -0.17 -9.17 28.01
CA THR A 591 1.17 -9.18 28.62
C THR A 591 1.86 -7.81 28.53
N PHE A 592 1.40 -6.95 27.62
CA PHE A 592 1.99 -5.65 27.25
C PHE A 592 3.45 -5.72 26.74
N THR A 593 3.91 -6.92 26.35
CA THR A 593 5.23 -7.14 25.73
C THR A 593 5.11 -7.01 24.21
N ALA A 594 5.87 -6.10 23.60
CA ALA A 594 5.92 -5.98 22.15
C ALA A 594 6.57 -7.22 21.51
N SER A 595 5.90 -7.81 20.52
CA SER A 595 6.38 -8.96 19.73
C SER A 595 7.02 -8.44 18.43
N VAL A 596 8.34 -8.60 18.28
CA VAL A 596 9.09 -8.03 17.13
C VAL A 596 8.59 -8.59 15.80
N ASN A 597 8.30 -9.90 15.73
CA ASN A 597 7.89 -10.55 14.48
C ASN A 597 6.46 -10.20 14.04
N GLU A 598 5.59 -9.75 14.94
CA GLU A 598 4.19 -9.46 14.62
C GLU A 598 3.92 -7.94 14.55
N ALA A 599 4.43 -7.17 15.52
CA ALA A 599 4.23 -5.72 15.57
C ALA A 599 5.08 -4.98 14.51
N CYS A 600 6.37 -5.32 14.40
CA CYS A 600 7.28 -4.59 13.52
C CYS A 600 7.08 -5.00 12.06
N ALA A 601 6.97 -6.31 11.77
CA ALA A 601 6.82 -6.82 10.41
C ALA A 601 5.57 -6.28 9.70
N GLY A 602 4.48 -6.03 10.43
CA GLY A 602 3.24 -5.47 9.88
C GLY A 602 3.40 -4.09 9.21
N CYS A 603 4.41 -3.30 9.60
CA CYS A 603 4.72 -2.01 8.98
C CYS A 603 6.07 -1.99 8.25
N HIS A 604 7.10 -2.63 8.81
CA HIS A 604 8.48 -2.59 8.30
C HIS A 604 8.82 -3.75 7.35
N LYS A 605 8.02 -4.83 7.30
CA LYS A 605 8.31 -6.04 6.51
C LYS A 605 9.75 -6.51 6.76
N ASP A 606 10.49 -6.86 5.72
CA ASP A 606 11.88 -7.34 5.80
C ASP A 606 12.92 -6.24 6.10
N SER A 607 12.52 -4.95 6.12
CA SER A 607 13.47 -3.84 6.35
C SER A 607 13.94 -3.71 7.80
N LEU A 608 13.23 -4.32 8.76
CA LEU A 608 13.60 -4.35 10.18
C LEU A 608 13.51 -5.77 10.73
N THR A 609 14.63 -6.49 10.69
CA THR A 609 14.74 -7.84 11.25
C THR A 609 14.98 -7.82 12.75
N THR A 610 14.72 -8.94 13.42
CA THR A 610 15.07 -9.16 14.85
C THR A 610 16.56 -8.93 15.13
N GLY A 611 17.43 -9.31 14.19
CA GLY A 611 18.87 -9.07 14.29
C GLY A 611 19.22 -7.58 14.29
N LEU A 612 18.65 -6.81 13.35
CA LEU A 612 18.87 -5.35 13.26
C LEU A 612 18.35 -4.62 14.50
N LEU A 613 17.16 -4.97 15.00
CA LEU A 613 16.60 -4.37 16.21
C LEU A 613 17.42 -4.73 17.46
N SER A 614 18.01 -5.93 17.50
CA SER A 614 18.89 -6.35 18.60
C SER A 614 20.25 -5.63 18.55
N ALA A 615 20.78 -5.37 17.35
CA ALA A 615 22.00 -4.58 17.17
C ALA A 615 21.80 -3.12 17.63
N GLU A 616 20.75 -2.43 17.14
CA GLU A 616 20.43 -1.05 17.56
C GLU A 616 20.21 -0.93 19.08
N LYS A 617 19.64 -1.96 19.71
CA LYS A 617 19.54 -2.06 21.18
C LYS A 617 20.91 -2.22 21.86
N GLY A 618 21.79 -3.05 21.31
CA GLY A 618 23.16 -3.24 21.80
C GLY A 618 23.98 -1.96 21.72
N ASP A 619 23.92 -1.27 20.58
CA ASP A 619 24.63 -0.01 20.37
C ASP A 619 24.11 1.12 21.27
N PHE A 620 22.78 1.19 21.49
CA PHE A 620 22.16 2.07 22.50
C PHE A 620 22.72 1.80 23.91
N GLN A 621 22.85 0.52 24.28
CA GLN A 621 23.41 0.13 25.58
C GLN A 621 24.90 0.47 25.70
N ASN A 622 25.68 0.30 24.62
CA ASN A 622 27.08 0.73 24.57
C ASN A 622 27.20 2.26 24.74
N ALA A 623 26.42 3.04 23.99
CA ALA A 623 26.43 4.50 24.07
C ALA A 623 26.08 5.01 25.48
N LEU A 624 25.14 4.37 26.18
CA LEU A 624 24.85 4.67 27.60
C LEU A 624 25.99 4.29 28.55
N GLN A 625 26.73 3.20 28.29
CA GLN A 625 27.91 2.84 29.09
C GLN A 625 29.04 3.87 28.92
N ILE A 626 29.21 4.44 27.72
CA ILE A 626 30.22 5.48 27.46
C ILE A 626 29.82 6.81 28.13
N LEU A 627 28.55 7.20 28.08
CA LEU A 627 28.05 8.36 28.85
C LEU A 627 28.24 8.17 30.36
N ARG A 628 28.03 6.95 30.87
CA ARG A 628 28.36 6.60 32.25
C ARG A 628 29.86 6.76 32.54
N ALA A 629 30.73 6.20 31.70
CA ALA A 629 32.17 6.31 31.85
C ALA A 629 32.64 7.78 31.89
N GLN A 630 32.00 8.65 31.09
CA GLN A 630 32.25 10.09 31.08
C GLN A 630 31.76 10.79 32.37
N LEU A 631 30.61 10.40 32.92
CA LEU A 631 30.12 10.90 34.21
C LEU A 631 31.01 10.46 35.38
N ASP A 632 31.42 9.18 35.39
CA ASP A 632 32.37 8.62 36.35
C ASP A 632 33.74 9.33 36.25
N ALA A 633 34.23 9.62 35.04
CA ALA A 633 35.48 10.39 34.80
C ALA A 633 35.40 11.86 35.26
N LYS A 634 34.20 12.44 35.35
CA LYS A 634 33.96 13.78 35.92
C LYS A 634 33.62 13.75 37.42
N GLY A 635 33.68 12.58 38.06
CA GLY A 635 33.51 12.40 39.50
C GLY A 635 32.07 12.25 40.00
N PHE A 636 31.09 12.08 39.11
CA PHE A 636 29.67 12.00 39.49
C PHE A 636 29.26 10.59 39.92
N ALA A 637 29.50 10.27 41.19
CA ALA A 637 29.23 8.94 41.74
C ALA A 637 27.73 8.57 41.83
N TYR A 638 27.43 7.32 41.49
CA TYR A 638 26.12 6.68 41.60
C TYR A 638 25.75 6.31 43.04
N TYR A 639 24.44 6.30 43.33
CA TYR A 639 23.89 5.91 44.63
C TYR A 639 24.05 4.40 44.90
N SER A 640 23.96 3.57 43.85
CA SER A 640 24.35 2.15 43.87
C SER A 640 24.48 1.63 42.43
N SER A 641 25.16 0.50 42.23
CA SER A 641 25.27 -0.16 40.90
C SER A 641 23.93 -0.60 40.30
N ALA A 642 22.88 -0.71 41.12
CA ALA A 642 21.52 -1.09 40.72
C ALA A 642 20.58 0.11 40.50
N SER A 643 21.02 1.34 40.79
CA SER A 643 20.17 2.54 40.73
C SER A 643 20.80 3.61 39.82
N PRO A 644 20.09 4.13 38.81
CA PRO A 644 20.60 5.17 37.92
C PRO A 644 20.65 6.57 38.56
N ARG A 645 20.49 6.66 39.89
CA ARG A 645 20.53 7.91 40.67
C ARG A 645 21.95 8.28 41.05
N PHE A 646 22.20 9.57 41.20
CA PHE A 646 23.47 10.13 41.64
C PHE A 646 23.41 10.57 43.09
N ALA A 647 24.51 10.39 43.82
CA ALA A 647 24.66 10.88 45.19
C ALA A 647 25.19 12.33 45.26
N ALA A 648 25.64 12.88 44.12
CA ALA A 648 26.18 14.23 44.03
C ALA A 648 25.12 15.30 44.34
N THR A 649 25.53 16.29 45.15
CA THR A 649 24.76 17.50 45.45
C THR A 649 25.39 18.76 44.86
N ASN A 650 26.71 18.74 44.58
CA ASN A 650 27.42 19.83 43.93
C ASN A 650 27.69 19.47 42.47
N TRP A 651 27.07 20.22 41.56
CA TRP A 651 27.18 20.07 40.11
C TRP A 651 28.01 21.19 39.48
N GLY A 652 28.23 22.30 40.20
CA GLY A 652 28.91 23.51 39.72
C GLY A 652 28.02 24.75 39.85
N SER A 653 28.26 25.77 39.02
CA SER A 653 27.56 27.04 39.07
C SER A 653 26.99 27.45 37.70
N GLY A 654 25.91 28.23 37.73
CA GLY A 654 25.21 28.72 36.54
C GLY A 654 24.84 27.61 35.56
N GLN A 655 24.88 27.95 34.26
CA GLN A 655 24.57 27.04 33.16
C GLN A 655 25.45 25.78 33.16
N SER A 656 26.74 25.90 33.52
CA SER A 656 27.65 24.74 33.58
C SER A 656 27.22 23.69 34.62
N GLY A 657 26.65 24.13 35.75
CA GLY A 657 26.06 23.24 36.75
C GLY A 657 24.77 22.58 36.26
N ALA A 658 23.93 23.35 35.56
CA ALA A 658 22.71 22.83 34.93
C ALA A 658 23.02 21.76 33.88
N ASP A 659 24.03 21.98 33.03
CA ASP A 659 24.41 21.06 31.95
C ASP A 659 25.02 19.76 32.48
N ARG A 660 25.84 19.82 33.54
CA ARG A 660 26.38 18.60 34.20
C ARG A 660 25.29 17.78 34.87
N MET A 661 24.39 18.45 35.60
CA MET A 661 23.21 17.81 36.20
C MET A 661 22.25 17.27 35.13
N GLY A 662 22.12 17.97 34.00
CA GLY A 662 21.34 17.60 32.83
C GLY A 662 21.88 16.37 32.10
N ALA A 663 23.20 16.27 31.93
CA ALA A 663 23.87 15.08 31.37
C ALA A 663 23.66 13.84 32.27
N ALA A 664 23.79 13.99 33.58
CA ALA A 664 23.47 12.96 34.56
C ALA A 664 21.98 12.58 34.54
N PHE A 665 21.09 13.57 34.39
CA PHE A 665 19.65 13.37 34.23
C PHE A 665 19.32 12.58 32.96
N ASN A 666 19.94 12.92 31.82
CA ASN A 666 19.78 12.22 30.55
C ASN A 666 20.21 10.75 30.64
N TYR A 667 21.37 10.47 31.26
CA TYR A 667 21.78 9.10 31.56
C TYR A 667 20.71 8.37 32.39
N ALA A 668 20.22 8.98 33.48
CA ALA A 668 19.28 8.32 34.37
C ALA A 668 17.93 8.05 33.71
N PHE A 669 17.43 9.02 32.93
CA PHE A 669 16.20 8.93 32.15
C PHE A 669 16.27 7.79 31.12
N LEU A 670 17.28 7.80 30.26
CA LEU A 670 17.44 6.80 29.20
C LEU A 670 17.78 5.40 29.76
N ARG A 671 18.57 5.32 30.84
CA ARG A 671 18.83 4.03 31.51
C ARG A 671 17.57 3.45 32.17
N SER A 672 16.62 4.30 32.55
CA SER A 672 15.33 3.92 33.14
C SER A 672 14.23 3.71 32.08
N GLU A 673 14.51 4.01 30.81
CA GLU A 673 13.61 3.82 29.67
C GLU A 673 14.28 2.90 28.63
N PRO A 674 14.25 1.57 28.85
CA PRO A 674 14.97 0.62 28.01
C PRO A 674 14.41 0.51 26.57
N GLY A 675 13.23 1.07 26.28
CA GLY A 675 12.64 1.14 24.94
C GLY A 675 13.04 2.39 24.13
N ALA A 676 13.87 3.28 24.69
CA ALA A 676 14.09 4.61 24.12
C ALA A 676 14.69 4.60 22.70
N TYR A 677 15.49 3.57 22.38
CA TYR A 677 16.03 3.32 21.04
C TYR A 677 14.95 3.03 19.99
N ALA A 678 13.78 2.53 20.39
CA ALA A 678 12.65 2.24 19.50
C ALA A 678 11.56 3.31 19.53
N HIS A 679 11.35 3.99 20.66
CA HIS A 679 10.31 5.03 20.77
C HIS A 679 10.66 6.32 20.00
N ASN A 680 11.91 6.77 20.07
CA ASN A 680 12.43 7.90 19.28
C ASN A 680 13.98 7.83 19.22
N SER A 681 14.51 7.00 18.31
CA SER A 681 15.96 6.72 18.20
C SER A 681 16.81 8.00 18.04
N ALA A 682 16.35 8.94 17.21
CA ALA A 682 17.06 10.18 16.92
C ALA A 682 17.21 11.07 18.17
N TYR A 683 16.12 11.26 18.93
CA TYR A 683 16.15 12.03 20.17
C TYR A 683 17.05 11.36 21.22
N THR A 684 16.93 10.04 21.37
CA THR A 684 17.74 9.23 22.28
C THR A 684 19.23 9.35 21.98
N LYS A 685 19.64 9.19 20.71
CA LYS A 685 21.02 9.37 20.24
C LYS A 685 21.53 10.78 20.56
N GLN A 686 20.77 11.80 20.18
CA GLN A 686 21.16 13.20 20.38
C GLN A 686 21.36 13.56 21.86
N LEU A 687 20.47 13.11 22.76
CA LEU A 687 20.64 13.31 24.20
C LEU A 687 21.93 12.69 24.73
N ILE A 688 22.29 11.48 24.28
CA ILE A 688 23.51 10.80 24.74
C ILE A 688 24.76 11.55 24.26
N PHE A 689 24.83 11.88 22.97
CA PHE A 689 26.02 12.51 22.39
C PHE A 689 26.24 13.93 22.85
N ASP A 690 25.19 14.77 22.86
CA ASP A 690 25.29 16.13 23.39
C ASP A 690 25.68 16.10 24.89
N SER A 691 25.27 15.08 25.66
CA SER A 691 25.68 14.92 27.07
C SER A 691 27.16 14.54 27.23
N ILE A 692 27.70 13.65 26.39
CA ILE A 692 29.13 13.28 26.41
C ILE A 692 29.99 14.50 26.04
N ASP A 693 29.60 15.21 24.98
CA ASP A 693 30.22 16.41 24.45
C ASP A 693 30.28 17.52 25.51
N VAL A 694 29.14 17.89 26.11
CA VAL A 694 29.10 18.94 27.16
C VAL A 694 29.94 18.55 28.38
N LEU A 695 29.97 17.27 28.78
CA LEU A 695 30.78 16.82 29.91
C LEU A 695 32.28 16.91 29.60
N HIS A 696 32.68 16.66 28.36
CA HIS A 696 34.07 16.77 27.91
C HIS A 696 34.48 18.24 27.72
N ASN A 697 33.83 18.93 26.79
CA ASN A 697 34.17 20.25 26.25
C ASN A 697 33.57 21.44 27.05
N GLY A 698 32.64 21.19 27.98
CA GLY A 698 31.92 22.25 28.72
C GLY A 698 30.82 22.96 27.91
N SER A 699 30.67 22.62 26.62
CA SER A 699 29.61 23.09 25.72
C SER A 699 29.39 22.03 24.63
N VAL A 700 28.28 22.11 23.88
CA VAL A 700 28.00 21.15 22.79
C VAL A 700 28.65 21.63 21.49
N THR A 701 29.72 20.96 21.09
CA THR A 701 30.51 21.23 19.88
C THR A 701 30.00 20.48 18.64
N GLY A 702 29.24 19.40 18.83
CA GLY A 702 28.86 18.45 17.79
C GLY A 702 29.81 17.26 17.64
N SER A 703 30.91 17.19 18.42
CA SER A 703 31.82 16.04 18.42
C SER A 703 32.11 15.49 19.81
N ILE A 704 32.32 14.17 19.86
CA ILE A 704 32.72 13.42 21.05
C ILE A 704 34.07 12.72 20.82
N ASP A 705 34.73 12.95 19.69
CA ASP A 705 35.79 12.06 19.21
C ASP A 705 37.02 12.14 20.14
N THR A 706 37.36 13.35 20.60
CA THR A 706 38.36 13.59 21.66
C THR A 706 37.93 13.00 23.01
N ALA A 707 36.64 13.04 23.35
CA ALA A 707 36.12 12.42 24.57
C ALA A 707 36.28 10.89 24.54
N LEU A 708 36.09 10.26 23.37
CA LEU A 708 36.33 8.84 23.17
C LEU A 708 37.82 8.51 23.27
N THR A 709 38.70 9.30 22.64
CA THR A 709 40.16 9.14 22.77
C THR A 709 40.60 9.22 24.22
N ASP A 710 40.20 10.26 24.96
CA ASP A 710 40.54 10.43 26.38
C ASP A 710 40.02 9.29 27.26
N LEU A 711 38.80 8.81 27.03
CA LEU A 711 38.23 7.68 27.78
C LEU A 711 38.94 6.35 27.49
N VAL A 712 39.40 6.14 26.26
CA VAL A 712 40.24 4.98 25.90
C VAL A 712 41.62 5.10 26.55
N SER A 713 42.28 6.25 26.42
CA SER A 713 43.60 6.51 27.04
C SER A 713 43.56 6.43 28.57
N ALA A 714 42.43 6.76 29.20
CA ALA A 714 42.21 6.62 30.64
C ALA A 714 41.75 5.20 31.07
N GLY A 715 41.70 4.23 30.15
CA GLY A 715 41.28 2.86 30.41
C GLY A 715 39.83 2.71 30.89
N LYS A 716 38.97 3.70 30.59
CA LYS A 716 37.57 3.74 31.04
C LYS A 716 36.62 3.02 30.09
N ILE A 717 36.97 2.97 28.80
CA ILE A 717 36.25 2.24 27.75
C ILE A 717 37.26 1.53 26.84
N THR A 718 36.84 0.52 26.09
CA THR A 718 37.70 -0.13 25.08
C THR A 718 37.67 0.64 23.76
N GLN A 719 38.72 0.51 22.94
CA GLN A 719 38.71 1.07 21.57
C GLN A 719 37.53 0.51 20.75
N GLN A 720 37.20 -0.78 20.91
CA GLN A 720 36.04 -1.38 20.25
C GLN A 720 34.72 -0.67 20.62
N ALA A 721 34.53 -0.30 21.90
CA ALA A 721 33.35 0.44 22.33
C ALA A 721 33.31 1.84 21.70
N ALA A 722 34.46 2.51 21.57
CA ALA A 722 34.61 3.78 20.87
C ALA A 722 34.29 3.67 19.37
N ASP A 723 34.80 2.65 18.68
CA ASP A 723 34.56 2.41 17.25
C ASP A 723 33.08 2.08 16.96
N GLN A 724 32.47 1.24 17.82
CA GLN A 724 31.04 0.92 17.75
C GLN A 724 30.18 2.17 17.96
N VAL A 725 30.50 3.00 18.96
CA VAL A 725 29.70 4.22 19.20
C VAL A 725 29.91 5.28 18.13
N ALA A 726 31.11 5.39 17.53
CA ALA A 726 31.34 6.25 16.37
C ALA A 726 30.48 5.82 15.18
N THR A 727 30.32 4.50 14.97
CA THR A 727 29.39 3.95 13.96
C THR A 727 27.93 4.24 14.32
N TYR A 728 27.55 4.12 15.59
CA TYR A 728 26.18 4.39 16.08
C TYR A 728 25.79 5.89 16.02
N LYS A 729 26.77 6.78 16.26
CA LYS A 729 26.69 8.25 16.12
C LYS A 729 26.45 8.64 14.67
N ASN A 730 27.18 8.03 13.75
CA ASN A 730 27.08 8.27 12.32
C ASN A 730 25.84 7.59 11.73
N ALA A 731 24.67 8.23 11.88
CA ALA A 731 23.56 7.99 10.98
C ALA A 731 24.08 8.05 9.53
N LYS A 732 23.80 7.02 8.72
CA LYS A 732 24.56 6.73 7.50
C LYS A 732 24.76 7.99 6.66
N THR A 733 26.01 8.46 6.62
CA THR A 733 26.38 9.84 6.23
C THR A 733 26.26 10.11 4.73
N SER A 734 26.00 9.07 3.94
CA SER A 734 25.69 9.18 2.53
C SER A 734 24.19 9.40 2.32
N CYS A 735 23.86 10.44 1.55
CA CYS A 735 22.49 10.71 1.08
C CYS A 735 21.86 9.45 0.45
N THR A 736 22.67 8.63 -0.23
CA THR A 736 22.31 7.36 -0.90
C THR A 736 21.58 6.35 -0.01
N THR A 737 21.67 6.48 1.33
CA THR A 737 20.97 5.58 2.26
C THR A 737 19.48 5.89 2.39
N CYS A 738 19.13 7.18 2.38
CA CYS A 738 17.78 7.65 2.70
C CYS A 738 17.09 8.27 1.48
N HIS A 739 17.88 8.76 0.53
CA HIS A 739 17.46 9.34 -0.73
C HIS A 739 18.10 8.55 -1.86
N ASP A 740 17.32 8.26 -2.90
CA ASP A 740 17.88 7.69 -4.12
C ASP A 740 18.69 8.77 -4.88
N PRO A 741 20.01 8.61 -5.07
CA PRO A 741 20.82 9.56 -5.83
C PRO A 741 20.52 9.50 -7.32
N ALA A 742 20.09 8.34 -7.83
CA ALA A 742 19.54 8.28 -9.17
C ALA A 742 18.31 9.20 -9.19
N GLY A 743 17.36 9.02 -8.29
CA GLY A 743 16.18 9.86 -8.10
C GLY A 743 16.39 11.38 -8.08
N ALA A 744 17.47 11.88 -7.46
CA ALA A 744 17.82 13.31 -7.48
C ALA A 744 18.19 13.83 -8.88
N VAL A 745 18.70 12.96 -9.75
CA VAL A 745 19.16 13.24 -11.12
C VAL A 745 18.21 12.67 -12.20
N SER A 746 17.31 11.74 -11.84
CA SER A 746 16.45 10.97 -12.74
C SER A 746 14.95 11.20 -12.57
N GLY A 747 14.53 12.07 -11.64
CA GLY A 747 13.16 12.60 -11.61
C GLY A 747 12.27 12.24 -10.41
N THR A 748 12.83 11.83 -9.26
CA THR A 748 12.06 11.68 -8.00
C THR A 748 12.35 12.75 -6.94
N GLY A 749 13.26 13.69 -7.21
CA GLY A 749 13.36 14.94 -6.45
C GLY A 749 12.05 15.73 -6.51
N THR A 750 11.59 16.25 -5.37
CA THR A 750 10.30 16.97 -5.33
C THR A 750 10.41 18.37 -5.95
N GLY A 751 9.52 18.63 -6.91
CA GLY A 751 9.38 19.94 -7.56
C GLY A 751 10.63 20.36 -8.34
N SER A 752 11.02 21.62 -8.19
CA SER A 752 12.03 22.28 -9.04
C SER A 752 13.49 21.86 -8.77
N HIS A 753 13.77 20.98 -7.81
CA HIS A 753 15.14 20.56 -7.48
C HIS A 753 15.85 19.80 -8.61
N VAL A 754 15.15 18.92 -9.33
CA VAL A 754 15.73 18.07 -10.39
C VAL A 754 16.35 18.92 -11.52
N LYS A 755 15.72 20.08 -11.82
CA LYS A 755 16.22 21.04 -12.81
C LYS A 755 17.55 21.67 -12.38
N HIS A 756 17.64 22.16 -11.14
CA HIS A 756 18.87 22.80 -10.65
C HIS A 756 20.02 21.79 -10.47
N ALA A 757 19.71 20.55 -10.07
CA ALA A 757 20.69 19.47 -9.99
C ALA A 757 21.24 19.06 -11.38
N SER A 758 20.42 19.11 -12.43
CA SER A 758 20.89 18.87 -13.81
C SER A 758 21.66 20.04 -14.41
N ASP A 759 21.39 21.27 -13.95
CA ASP A 759 22.13 22.48 -14.32
C ASP A 759 23.43 22.68 -13.49
N GLY A 760 23.81 21.70 -12.64
CA GLY A 760 25.08 21.66 -11.91
C GLY A 760 25.10 22.32 -10.53
N VAL A 761 23.95 22.75 -10.00
CA VAL A 761 23.83 23.30 -8.63
C VAL A 761 23.82 22.17 -7.61
N GLY A 762 24.75 22.21 -6.65
CA GLY A 762 24.95 21.17 -5.65
C GLY A 762 24.11 21.39 -4.39
N CYS A 763 23.85 20.29 -3.65
CA CYS A 763 23.10 20.36 -2.39
C CYS A 763 23.74 21.32 -1.36
N ALA A 764 25.09 21.38 -1.31
CA ALA A 764 25.83 22.23 -0.38
C ALA A 764 25.60 23.74 -0.61
N ASP A 765 25.25 24.16 -1.83
CA ASP A 765 25.03 25.57 -2.17
C ASP A 765 23.81 26.15 -1.42
N CYS A 766 22.78 25.31 -1.19
CA CYS A 766 21.57 25.67 -0.44
C CYS A 766 21.53 25.11 1.00
N HIS A 767 22.31 24.07 1.28
CA HIS A 767 22.30 23.32 2.54
C HIS A 767 23.68 23.31 3.22
N SER A 768 24.39 24.44 3.19
CA SER A 768 25.82 24.55 3.57
C SER A 768 26.17 24.08 4.99
N GLN A 769 25.20 24.08 5.92
CA GLN A 769 25.38 23.61 7.30
C GLN A 769 25.04 22.13 7.52
N THR A 770 24.51 21.44 6.51
CA THR A 770 24.10 20.03 6.61
C THR A 770 24.66 19.12 5.54
N ALA A 771 25.05 19.65 4.38
CA ALA A 771 25.63 18.91 3.26
C ALA A 771 27.06 19.38 2.94
N THR A 772 27.98 18.43 2.76
CA THR A 772 29.35 18.70 2.28
C THR A 772 29.48 18.60 0.76
N GLY A 773 28.44 18.09 0.09
CA GLY A 773 28.33 17.99 -1.36
C GLY A 773 26.98 17.39 -1.75
N ALA A 774 26.83 16.97 -3.01
CA ALA A 774 25.57 16.40 -3.51
C ALA A 774 25.22 15.02 -2.90
N THR A 775 26.19 14.29 -2.34
CA THR A 775 26.06 12.89 -1.93
C THR A 775 26.36 12.61 -0.45
N ALA A 776 26.79 13.62 0.31
CA ALA A 776 27.29 13.47 1.68
C ALA A 776 26.82 14.59 2.61
N LEU A 777 26.50 14.21 3.85
CA LEU A 777 26.20 15.13 4.94
C LEU A 777 27.49 15.68 5.59
N VAL A 778 27.35 16.75 6.38
CA VAL A 778 28.40 17.22 7.29
C VAL A 778 28.68 16.14 8.36
N PRO A 779 29.92 15.68 8.55
CA PRO A 779 30.24 14.65 9.54
C PRO A 779 29.74 15.00 10.94
N GLY A 780 29.10 14.03 11.62
CA GLY A 780 28.52 14.23 12.94
C GLY A 780 27.22 15.07 12.98
N THR A 781 26.68 15.50 11.84
CA THR A 781 25.44 16.30 11.84
C THR A 781 24.21 15.51 12.28
N VAL A 782 23.36 16.15 13.10
CA VAL A 782 22.04 15.65 13.51
C VAL A 782 20.88 16.46 12.92
N THR A 783 21.18 17.59 12.27
CA THR A 783 20.27 18.30 11.37
C THR A 783 20.11 17.52 10.06
N HIS A 784 19.07 17.80 9.29
CA HIS A 784 18.57 17.00 8.17
C HIS A 784 18.04 15.58 8.54
N ILE A 785 18.83 14.75 9.24
CA ILE A 785 18.40 13.41 9.71
C ILE A 785 17.31 13.45 10.80
N ASN A 786 17.05 14.63 11.35
CA ASN A 786 15.93 14.94 12.24
C ASN A 786 14.57 15.03 11.49
N GLY A 787 14.55 14.95 10.16
CA GLY A 787 13.37 15.08 9.31
C GLY A 787 12.93 16.53 9.03
N GLN A 788 13.77 17.53 9.36
CA GLN A 788 13.58 18.92 8.99
C GLN A 788 14.35 19.25 7.71
N VAL A 789 13.86 20.25 6.97
CA VAL A 789 14.50 20.74 5.73
C VAL A 789 15.29 21.98 6.09
N ASP A 790 16.50 21.77 6.56
CA ASP A 790 17.40 22.82 7.03
C ASP A 790 18.08 23.52 5.83
N VAL A 791 17.47 24.60 5.31
CA VAL A 791 18.04 25.45 4.25
C VAL A 791 18.87 26.55 4.90
N ASN A 792 20.15 26.65 4.55
CA ASN A 792 21.01 27.73 5.04
C ASN A 792 22.09 28.06 3.99
N VAL A 793 21.98 29.25 3.42
CA VAL A 793 22.78 29.72 2.28
C VAL A 793 23.95 30.56 2.79
N ALA A 794 25.17 30.12 2.53
CA ALA A 794 26.27 31.07 2.35
C ALA A 794 26.02 31.81 1.02
N ALA A 795 26.40 33.08 0.91
CA ALA A 795 26.05 33.90 -0.25
C ALA A 795 26.56 33.26 -1.57
N ILE A 796 25.62 32.85 -2.43
CA ILE A 796 25.93 32.32 -3.76
C ILE A 796 26.32 33.50 -4.66
N ASP A 797 27.59 33.58 -5.04
CA ASP A 797 28.18 34.67 -5.84
C ASP A 797 27.84 34.60 -7.35
N VAL A 798 26.66 34.05 -7.69
CA VAL A 798 26.21 33.91 -9.09
C VAL A 798 24.70 34.17 -9.27
N LYS A 799 24.37 35.45 -9.51
CA LYS A 799 23.25 35.92 -10.34
C LYS A 799 21.79 35.52 -9.97
N GLY A 800 21.44 35.37 -8.70
CA GLY A 800 20.01 35.27 -8.34
C GLY A 800 19.70 35.49 -6.86
N SER A 801 18.54 36.11 -6.58
CA SER A 801 17.94 36.17 -5.24
C SER A 801 16.72 35.25 -5.15
N PHE A 802 16.47 34.64 -4.00
CA PHE A 802 15.23 33.90 -3.72
C PHE A 802 14.79 34.10 -2.27
N SER A 803 13.53 33.77 -1.97
CA SER A 803 12.97 33.80 -0.61
C SER A 803 12.43 32.42 -0.23
N TYR A 804 12.95 31.83 0.85
CA TYR A 804 12.52 30.53 1.37
C TYR A 804 11.49 30.69 2.50
N GLY A 805 10.27 30.19 2.27
CA GLY A 805 9.21 30.14 3.28
C GLY A 805 9.24 28.83 4.07
N ALA A 806 9.93 28.80 5.21
CA ALA A 806 10.12 27.58 6.01
C ALA A 806 8.83 26.84 6.40
N ALA A 807 7.73 27.56 6.66
CA ALA A 807 6.43 26.97 6.99
C ALA A 807 5.75 26.28 5.79
N ALA A 808 5.91 26.83 4.58
CA ALA A 808 5.32 26.30 3.34
C ALA A 808 6.28 25.39 2.55
N LYS A 809 7.56 25.32 2.95
CA LYS A 809 8.66 24.63 2.25
C LYS A 809 8.79 25.07 0.79
N SER A 810 8.51 26.34 0.51
CA SER A 810 8.43 26.91 -0.84
C SER A 810 9.51 27.97 -1.07
N CYS A 811 10.11 27.97 -2.26
CA CYS A 811 10.96 29.07 -2.74
C CYS A 811 10.15 29.98 -3.67
N SER A 812 10.22 31.29 -3.43
CA SER A 812 9.51 32.34 -4.17
C SER A 812 10.47 33.46 -4.60
N ASN A 813 10.01 34.33 -5.49
CA ASN A 813 10.81 35.41 -6.10
C ASN A 813 12.08 34.91 -6.82
N VAL A 814 12.05 33.69 -7.37
CA VAL A 814 13.19 33.12 -8.09
C VAL A 814 13.28 33.78 -9.47
N THR A 815 14.37 34.53 -9.69
CA THR A 815 14.66 35.22 -10.97
C THR A 815 15.66 34.43 -11.80
N CYS A 816 15.28 33.98 -13.00
CA CYS A 816 16.19 33.19 -13.85
C CYS A 816 17.29 34.02 -14.54
N HIS A 817 17.11 35.34 -14.73
CA HIS A 817 18.02 36.19 -15.53
C HIS A 817 18.31 37.57 -14.87
N GLY A 818 18.33 37.66 -13.54
CA GLY A 818 18.82 38.84 -12.79
C GLY A 818 18.01 40.16 -12.86
N ASN A 819 17.18 40.37 -13.90
CA ASN A 819 16.47 41.63 -14.16
C ASN A 819 14.98 41.65 -13.74
N GLY A 820 14.53 40.71 -12.89
CA GLY A 820 13.24 40.78 -12.18
C GLY A 820 11.93 40.72 -12.99
N ALA A 821 11.96 40.77 -14.32
CA ALA A 821 10.77 40.90 -15.17
C ALA A 821 9.80 39.69 -15.12
N VAL A 822 10.32 38.49 -14.82
CA VAL A 822 9.52 37.28 -14.59
C VAL A 822 10.03 36.61 -13.31
N THR A 823 9.19 36.54 -12.29
CA THR A 823 9.47 35.87 -11.02
C THR A 823 8.69 34.56 -10.94
N MET A 824 9.39 33.46 -10.68
CA MET A 824 8.76 32.14 -10.54
C MET A 824 8.67 31.70 -9.07
N THR A 825 7.67 30.87 -8.77
CA THR A 825 7.53 30.13 -7.52
C THR A 825 7.83 28.65 -7.80
N TRP A 826 8.67 28.02 -6.98
CA TRP A 826 9.02 26.61 -7.17
C TRP A 826 7.78 25.70 -7.13
N GLY A 827 7.74 24.72 -8.03
CA GLY A 827 6.63 23.78 -8.18
C GLY A 827 5.45 24.24 -9.06
N GLN A 828 5.42 25.48 -9.55
CA GLN A 828 4.30 26.01 -10.36
C GLN A 828 4.35 25.68 -11.87
N GLY A 829 5.12 24.65 -12.27
CA GLY A 829 5.26 24.26 -13.67
C GLY A 829 6.09 25.23 -14.53
N PRO A 830 6.22 24.96 -15.84
CA PRO A 830 6.82 25.91 -16.79
C PRO A 830 5.92 27.12 -16.99
N ALA A 831 6.52 28.28 -17.32
CA ALA A 831 5.74 29.45 -17.72
C ALA A 831 4.94 29.18 -19.00
N SER A 832 3.75 29.78 -19.11
CA SER A 832 2.91 29.66 -20.31
C SER A 832 3.58 30.33 -21.51
N CYS A 833 3.42 29.77 -22.70
CA CYS A 833 3.95 30.35 -23.94
C CYS A 833 3.39 31.77 -24.15
N GLU A 834 2.11 31.94 -23.83
CA GLU A 834 1.34 33.18 -23.99
C GLU A 834 1.93 34.33 -23.16
N SER A 835 2.49 34.04 -21.98
CA SER A 835 3.15 35.04 -21.12
C SER A 835 4.41 35.66 -21.71
N CYS A 836 4.95 35.08 -22.79
CA CYS A 836 6.11 35.60 -23.52
C CYS A 836 5.81 36.00 -24.98
N HIS A 837 4.76 35.45 -25.59
CA HIS A 837 4.45 35.60 -27.02
C HIS A 837 3.19 36.43 -27.34
N VAL A 838 2.41 36.84 -26.33
CA VAL A 838 1.13 37.53 -26.53
C VAL A 838 1.03 38.76 -25.60
N THR A 839 0.56 39.89 -26.14
CA THR A 839 0.34 41.18 -25.45
C THR A 839 1.61 41.88 -24.93
N ASN A 840 2.35 41.26 -24.00
CA ASN A 840 3.58 41.77 -23.42
C ASN A 840 4.77 40.91 -23.89
N ILE A 841 5.17 41.10 -25.15
CA ILE A 841 6.17 40.25 -25.80
C ILE A 841 7.53 40.37 -25.10
N SER A 842 8.04 39.24 -24.61
CA SER A 842 9.30 39.17 -23.87
C SER A 842 10.53 39.51 -24.74
N VAL A 843 11.54 40.09 -24.09
CA VAL A 843 12.87 40.34 -24.66
C VAL A 843 13.89 39.58 -23.82
N VAL A 844 14.63 38.66 -24.44
CA VAL A 844 15.69 37.88 -23.81
C VAL A 844 17.01 38.18 -24.51
N ASP A 845 18.02 38.58 -23.75
CA ASP A 845 19.36 38.94 -24.25
C ASP A 845 19.35 39.91 -25.46
N GLY A 846 18.37 40.84 -25.46
CA GLY A 846 18.15 41.84 -26.52
C GLY A 846 17.29 41.36 -27.70
N VAL A 847 16.94 40.08 -27.78
CA VAL A 847 16.09 39.51 -28.84
C VAL A 847 14.62 39.51 -28.42
N LYS A 848 13.75 40.12 -29.22
CA LYS A 848 12.30 40.14 -29.01
C LYS A 848 11.65 38.85 -29.54
N ALA A 849 10.77 38.23 -28.75
CA ALA A 849 10.04 37.05 -29.16
C ALA A 849 9.04 37.32 -30.31
N THR A 850 8.68 36.29 -31.09
CA THR A 850 7.70 36.41 -32.18
C THR A 850 6.27 36.55 -31.65
N ASP A 851 5.51 37.49 -32.20
CA ASP A 851 4.09 37.71 -31.89
C ASP A 851 3.22 36.55 -32.40
N ARG A 852 2.38 35.99 -31.52
CA ARG A 852 1.44 34.89 -31.83
C ARG A 852 -0.01 35.20 -31.43
N SER A 853 -0.35 36.49 -31.31
CA SER A 853 -1.68 36.97 -30.90
C SER A 853 -2.86 36.53 -31.79
N LEU A 854 -2.64 36.19 -33.06
CA LEU A 854 -3.68 35.72 -33.99
C LEU A 854 -3.99 34.22 -33.91
N PHE A 855 -3.17 33.42 -33.20
CA PHE A 855 -3.38 31.98 -33.08
C PHE A 855 -4.77 31.56 -32.57
N PRO A 856 -5.32 32.16 -31.48
CA PRO A 856 -6.65 31.81 -30.98
C PRO A 856 -7.82 32.37 -31.80
N THR A 857 -7.58 33.20 -32.83
CA THR A 857 -8.64 33.86 -33.61
C THR A 857 -8.68 33.44 -35.07
N SER A 858 -7.54 33.21 -35.71
CA SER A 858 -7.46 32.82 -37.13
C SER A 858 -6.45 31.71 -37.43
N GLY A 859 -5.66 31.27 -36.44
CA GLY A 859 -4.77 30.10 -36.53
C GLY A 859 -5.45 28.79 -36.15
N HIS A 860 -4.68 27.72 -35.96
CA HIS A 860 -5.22 26.43 -35.48
C HIS A 860 -5.79 26.47 -34.05
N GLY A 861 -5.53 27.53 -33.28
CA GLY A 861 -6.16 27.77 -31.98
C GLY A 861 -7.58 28.35 -32.05
N GLN A 862 -8.09 28.67 -33.24
CA GLN A 862 -9.42 29.25 -33.40
C GLN A 862 -10.55 28.28 -32.99
N SER A 863 -11.68 28.86 -32.60
CA SER A 863 -12.89 28.09 -32.27
C SER A 863 -13.34 27.23 -33.44
N GLY A 864 -13.60 25.95 -33.19
CA GLY A 864 -13.89 24.93 -34.22
C GLY A 864 -12.66 24.14 -34.72
N VAL A 865 -11.43 24.59 -34.42
CA VAL A 865 -10.19 23.80 -34.65
C VAL A 865 -9.56 23.40 -33.30
N GLY A 866 -9.52 24.33 -32.34
CA GLY A 866 -9.32 24.03 -30.91
C GLY A 866 -7.94 23.49 -30.52
N GLN A 867 -6.90 23.67 -31.33
CA GLN A 867 -5.55 23.25 -30.97
C GLN A 867 -4.90 24.20 -29.96
N THR A 868 -3.97 23.68 -29.17
CA THR A 868 -3.17 24.47 -28.23
C THR A 868 -1.73 24.62 -28.75
N CYS A 869 -0.95 25.53 -28.18
CA CYS A 869 0.49 25.62 -28.48
C CYS A 869 1.19 24.25 -28.29
N LEU A 870 0.78 23.49 -27.27
CA LEU A 870 1.33 22.17 -26.95
C LEU A 870 0.78 21.02 -27.81
N SER A 871 -0.23 21.28 -28.66
CA SER A 871 -0.67 20.32 -29.68
C SER A 871 0.36 20.12 -30.79
N CYS A 872 1.26 21.09 -30.98
CA CYS A 872 2.31 21.04 -31.99
C CYS A 872 3.71 21.21 -31.40
N HIS A 873 3.87 21.93 -30.28
CA HIS A 873 5.17 22.22 -29.68
C HIS A 873 5.45 21.45 -28.38
N ASP A 874 6.63 20.85 -28.31
CA ASP A 874 7.20 20.22 -27.12
C ASP A 874 7.81 21.28 -26.18
N SER A 875 7.08 21.62 -25.12
CA SER A 875 7.53 22.54 -24.07
C SER A 875 8.78 22.09 -23.30
N THR A 876 9.27 20.87 -23.51
CA THR A 876 10.51 20.37 -22.89
C THR A 876 11.77 20.70 -23.69
N LYS A 877 11.63 21.13 -24.96
CA LYS A 877 12.77 21.48 -25.83
C LYS A 877 13.36 22.85 -25.51
N GLN A 878 14.62 23.05 -25.90
CA GLN A 878 15.30 24.32 -25.77
C GLN A 878 14.66 25.37 -26.69
N HIS A 879 13.87 26.25 -26.10
CA HIS A 879 13.15 27.33 -26.79
C HIS A 879 14.06 28.50 -27.22
N ILE A 880 15.02 28.87 -26.37
CA ILE A 880 15.88 30.04 -26.58
C ILE A 880 17.26 29.57 -27.05
N GLY A 881 17.74 30.09 -28.19
CA GLY A 881 19.02 29.73 -28.79
C GLY A 881 18.97 28.84 -30.04
N GLY A 882 17.78 28.54 -30.59
CA GLY A 882 17.66 28.06 -31.99
C GLY A 882 17.30 26.58 -32.22
N GLY A 883 16.63 25.91 -31.27
CA GLY A 883 16.09 24.56 -31.49
C GLY A 883 14.71 24.56 -32.16
N ASN A 884 14.42 23.55 -33.01
CA ASN A 884 13.03 23.27 -33.41
C ASN A 884 12.26 22.71 -32.20
N MET A 885 11.14 23.33 -31.86
CA MET A 885 10.27 22.90 -30.76
C MET A 885 9.13 21.99 -31.17
N LEU A 886 8.99 21.57 -32.43
CA LEU A 886 7.90 20.68 -32.83
C LEU A 886 7.97 19.32 -32.10
N LEU A 887 6.81 18.77 -31.74
CA LEU A 887 6.70 17.41 -31.18
C LEU A 887 7.27 16.39 -32.17
N PRO A 888 7.84 15.25 -31.72
CA PRO A 888 8.47 14.27 -32.61
C PRO A 888 7.59 13.74 -33.76
N ALA A 889 6.26 13.69 -33.58
CA ALA A 889 5.33 13.31 -34.65
C ALA A 889 5.25 14.35 -35.78
N HIS A 890 5.60 15.61 -35.50
CA HIS A 890 5.62 16.74 -36.42
C HIS A 890 7.07 17.17 -36.74
N ILE A 891 8.01 16.22 -36.83
CA ILE A 891 9.38 16.47 -37.31
C ILE A 891 9.60 15.67 -38.60
N GLY A 892 9.82 16.35 -39.74
CA GLY A 892 10.10 15.67 -41.00
C GLY A 892 10.41 16.59 -42.18
N ALA A 893 10.28 16.07 -43.40
CA ALA A 893 10.16 16.93 -44.58
C ALA A 893 8.84 17.70 -44.49
N GLN A 894 8.89 19.02 -44.67
CA GLN A 894 7.93 20.02 -44.14
C GLN A 894 6.43 19.69 -44.31
N ASN A 895 6.03 18.99 -45.37
CA ASN A 895 4.63 18.59 -45.59
C ASN A 895 4.16 17.41 -44.72
N ILE A 896 5.06 16.53 -44.30
CA ILE A 896 4.76 15.38 -43.45
C ILE A 896 4.14 15.86 -42.13
N GLU A 897 4.70 16.93 -41.56
CA GLU A 897 4.33 17.51 -40.26
C GLU A 897 2.85 17.93 -40.22
N CYS A 898 2.35 18.50 -41.33
CA CYS A 898 0.94 18.86 -41.52
C CYS A 898 0.06 17.64 -41.85
N ASN A 899 0.58 16.74 -42.68
CA ASN A 899 -0.15 15.56 -43.17
C ASN A 899 -0.52 14.56 -42.07
N VAL A 900 0.19 14.55 -40.94
CA VAL A 900 -0.15 13.75 -39.74
C VAL A 900 -1.60 13.94 -39.32
N CYS A 901 -2.10 15.18 -39.34
CA CYS A 901 -3.49 15.47 -39.00
C CYS A 901 -4.37 15.59 -40.25
N HIS A 902 -3.88 16.19 -41.34
CA HIS A 902 -4.71 16.49 -42.50
C HIS A 902 -5.04 15.28 -43.39
N ASN A 903 -4.31 14.17 -43.32
CA ASN A 903 -4.69 12.93 -44.01
C ASN A 903 -5.55 11.98 -43.15
N ASP A 904 -5.78 12.32 -41.88
CA ASP A 904 -6.64 11.57 -40.98
C ASP A 904 -8.07 12.12 -41.07
N THR A 905 -8.99 11.29 -41.57
CA THR A 905 -10.40 11.66 -41.76
C THR A 905 -11.21 11.66 -40.47
N ASP A 906 -10.72 11.02 -39.42
CA ASP A 906 -11.36 10.98 -38.11
C ASP A 906 -10.97 12.22 -37.29
N LEU A 907 -9.73 12.68 -37.43
CA LEU A 907 -9.26 13.98 -36.89
C LEU A 907 -9.83 15.17 -37.67
N ILE A 908 -9.92 15.09 -39.00
CA ILE A 908 -10.49 16.13 -39.85
C ILE A 908 -11.70 15.56 -40.64
N PRO A 909 -12.89 15.53 -40.03
CA PRO A 909 -14.10 14.98 -40.67
C PRO A 909 -14.70 15.87 -41.78
N TYR A 910 -14.06 17.01 -42.09
CA TYR A 910 -14.49 17.95 -43.13
C TYR A 910 -13.79 17.64 -44.46
N PRO A 911 -14.49 17.12 -45.50
CA PRO A 911 -13.86 16.68 -46.75
C PRO A 911 -13.10 17.78 -47.52
N ALA A 912 -13.47 19.05 -47.31
CA ALA A 912 -12.79 20.20 -47.91
C ALA A 912 -11.46 20.58 -47.23
N ARG A 913 -11.09 19.92 -46.13
CA ARG A 913 -9.86 20.18 -45.34
C ARG A 913 -9.07 18.91 -45.00
N ASN A 914 -9.50 17.75 -45.49
CA ASN A 914 -8.81 16.47 -45.33
C ASN A 914 -8.28 15.92 -46.67
N ASN A 915 -7.28 15.04 -46.56
CA ASN A 915 -6.54 14.44 -47.68
C ASN A 915 -5.91 15.44 -48.64
N MET A 916 -5.68 16.68 -48.17
CA MET A 916 -5.15 17.81 -48.93
C MET A 916 -3.82 17.43 -49.59
N LYS A 917 -3.64 17.82 -50.86
CA LYS A 917 -2.40 17.54 -51.58
C LYS A 917 -1.50 18.77 -51.58
N THR A 918 -0.23 18.56 -51.88
CA THR A 918 0.70 19.65 -52.18
C THR A 918 0.53 20.09 -53.64
N HIS A 919 0.81 21.36 -53.92
CA HIS A 919 0.83 21.89 -55.28
C HIS A 919 2.15 21.52 -55.97
N ILE A 920 2.05 20.94 -57.16
CA ILE A 920 3.20 20.53 -57.98
C ILE A 920 3.59 21.66 -58.93
N ASN A 921 4.84 22.07 -58.87
CA ASN A 921 5.43 23.13 -59.69
C ASN A 921 5.75 22.64 -61.11
N ALA A 922 6.00 23.57 -62.02
CA ALA A 922 6.26 23.27 -63.43
C ALA A 922 7.54 22.45 -63.68
N ASP A 923 8.47 22.43 -62.74
CA ASP A 923 9.68 21.60 -62.73
C ASP A 923 9.46 20.19 -62.12
N GLY A 924 8.24 19.89 -61.69
CA GLY A 924 7.86 18.64 -61.02
C GLY A 924 8.10 18.63 -59.51
N THR A 925 8.59 19.72 -58.91
CA THR A 925 8.81 19.79 -57.46
C THR A 925 7.50 20.01 -56.70
N ALA A 926 7.39 19.43 -55.50
CA ALA A 926 6.27 19.69 -54.60
C ALA A 926 6.53 20.93 -53.74
N SER A 927 5.55 21.82 -53.63
CA SER A 927 5.61 23.00 -52.74
C SER A 927 5.42 22.60 -51.27
N ASN A 928 5.87 23.41 -50.32
CA ASN A 928 5.58 23.19 -48.91
C ASN A 928 4.23 23.83 -48.53
N CYS A 929 3.44 23.18 -47.68
CA CYS A 929 2.18 23.73 -47.16
C CYS A 929 2.42 25.08 -46.46
N THR A 930 3.57 25.20 -45.79
CA THR A 930 4.06 26.41 -45.13
C THR A 930 4.52 27.51 -46.09
N ASP A 931 4.68 27.25 -47.39
CA ASP A 931 4.95 28.32 -48.37
C ASP A 931 3.70 29.20 -48.57
N CYS A 932 2.50 28.59 -48.42
CA CYS A 932 1.21 29.26 -48.56
C CYS A 932 0.49 29.54 -47.24
N HIS A 933 0.66 28.72 -46.20
CA HIS A 933 -0.08 28.82 -44.93
C HIS A 933 0.83 29.16 -43.74
N ASP A 934 0.32 29.91 -42.75
CA ASP A 934 0.92 29.99 -41.40
C ASP A 934 -0.07 29.44 -40.35
N PRO A 935 0.20 28.26 -39.74
CA PRO A 935 -0.71 27.65 -38.76
C PRO A 935 -0.93 28.51 -37.50
N HIS A 936 -0.10 29.53 -37.27
CA HIS A 936 -0.27 30.50 -36.19
C HIS A 936 -1.34 31.58 -36.49
N GLY A 937 -1.95 31.56 -37.67
CA GLY A 937 -3.00 32.49 -38.06
C GLY A 937 -2.49 33.71 -38.81
N THR A 938 -3.35 34.21 -39.70
CA THR A 938 -3.11 35.39 -40.55
C THR A 938 -4.39 36.21 -40.62
N THR A 939 -4.39 37.34 -41.34
CA THR A 939 -5.62 38.12 -41.60
C THR A 939 -6.42 37.62 -42.81
N ASN A 940 -5.95 36.59 -43.51
CA ASN A 940 -6.66 35.97 -44.64
C ASN A 940 -7.40 34.69 -44.20
N LEU A 941 -8.42 34.30 -44.97
CA LEU A 941 -9.09 33.02 -44.76
C LEU A 941 -8.13 31.85 -44.92
N SER A 942 -8.46 30.74 -44.26
CA SER A 942 -7.72 29.47 -44.33
C SER A 942 -6.23 29.61 -44.01
N MET A 943 -5.85 30.57 -43.15
CA MET A 943 -4.48 30.81 -42.69
C MET A 943 -3.47 31.13 -43.81
N ILE A 944 -3.97 31.59 -44.97
CA ILE A 944 -3.11 31.93 -46.11
C ILE A 944 -2.21 33.10 -45.74
N LYS A 945 -0.92 33.00 -46.04
CA LYS A 945 0.08 34.03 -45.72
C LYS A 945 -0.32 35.36 -46.35
N THR A 946 -0.15 36.44 -45.58
CA THR A 946 -0.39 37.81 -46.05
C THR A 946 0.63 38.25 -47.08
N ASN A 947 1.81 37.63 -47.14
CA ASN A 947 2.79 37.82 -48.20
C ASN A 947 3.24 36.47 -48.78
N ILE A 948 3.13 36.32 -50.10
CA ILE A 948 3.58 35.14 -50.86
C ILE A 948 4.46 35.65 -52.02
N LEU A 949 5.67 35.10 -52.14
CA LEU A 949 6.68 35.50 -53.15
C LEU A 949 6.92 37.02 -53.22
N GLY A 950 6.91 37.70 -52.06
CA GLY A 950 7.11 39.15 -51.95
C GLY A 950 5.85 39.99 -52.17
N ARG A 951 4.72 39.40 -52.60
CA ARG A 951 3.47 40.11 -52.90
C ARG A 951 2.45 39.95 -51.79
N THR A 952 1.73 41.03 -51.49
CA THR A 952 0.66 41.02 -50.48
C THR A 952 -0.61 40.35 -51.02
N ILE A 953 -1.07 39.29 -50.36
CA ILE A 953 -2.29 38.56 -50.71
C ILE A 953 -3.45 39.07 -49.85
N THR A 954 -4.58 39.38 -50.49
CA THR A 954 -5.87 39.61 -49.81
C THR A 954 -6.84 38.50 -50.21
N TYR A 955 -7.13 37.59 -49.28
CA TYR A 955 -8.02 36.44 -49.52
C TYR A 955 -9.06 36.37 -48.40
N THR A 956 -10.19 37.05 -48.61
CA THR A 956 -11.25 37.23 -47.59
C THR A 956 -12.58 36.56 -47.97
N ASN A 957 -12.72 36.03 -49.19
CA ASN A 957 -13.82 35.16 -49.62
C ASN A 957 -13.44 34.35 -50.87
N ASP A 958 -14.08 33.20 -51.07
CA ASP A 958 -13.78 32.25 -52.17
C ASP A 958 -14.31 32.71 -53.55
N ASN A 959 -15.16 33.75 -53.61
CA ASN A 959 -15.77 34.24 -54.84
C ASN A 959 -14.91 35.29 -55.56
N THR A 960 -14.08 36.07 -54.85
CA THR A 960 -13.31 37.19 -55.42
C THR A 960 -11.84 37.22 -55.01
N GLY A 961 -11.33 36.22 -54.28
CA GLY A 961 -9.94 36.19 -53.80
C GLY A 961 -8.98 35.29 -54.58
N LEU A 962 -9.49 34.27 -55.29
CA LEU A 962 -8.67 33.31 -56.04
C LEU A 962 -8.00 33.93 -57.26
N THR A 963 -8.76 34.79 -57.95
CA THR A 963 -8.29 35.63 -59.05
C THR A 963 -8.74 37.07 -58.79
N ASP A 964 -7.94 38.03 -59.21
CA ASP A 964 -8.28 39.45 -59.23
C ASP A 964 -8.33 39.91 -60.70
N PRO A 965 -9.52 40.19 -61.26
CA PRO A 965 -9.66 40.61 -62.66
C PRO A 965 -9.19 42.05 -62.92
N VAL A 966 -8.89 42.83 -61.87
CA VAL A 966 -8.42 44.22 -61.96
C VAL A 966 -6.89 44.29 -61.90
N THR A 967 -6.29 43.65 -60.90
CA THR A 967 -4.83 43.70 -60.70
C THR A 967 -4.06 42.55 -61.33
N ASN A 968 -4.76 41.44 -61.68
CA ASN A 968 -4.19 40.17 -62.10
C ASN A 968 -3.16 39.58 -61.10
N GLN A 969 -3.42 39.80 -59.80
CA GLN A 969 -2.57 39.38 -58.67
C GLN A 969 -3.38 38.72 -57.53
N GLY A 970 -4.51 38.08 -57.85
CA GLY A 970 -5.21 37.19 -56.91
C GLY A 970 -4.35 35.97 -56.55
N LEU A 971 -4.79 35.20 -55.54
CA LEU A 971 -4.00 34.10 -54.94
C LEU A 971 -3.34 33.17 -55.97
N CYS A 972 -4.10 32.67 -56.94
CA CYS A 972 -3.59 31.75 -57.96
C CYS A 972 -2.69 32.46 -58.98
N GLN A 973 -2.99 33.72 -59.30
CA GLN A 973 -2.24 34.52 -60.27
C GLN A 973 -0.87 34.98 -59.75
N VAL A 974 -0.61 34.98 -58.44
CA VAL A 974 0.74 35.30 -57.91
C VAL A 974 1.77 34.22 -58.25
N CYS A 975 1.35 32.96 -58.42
CA CYS A 975 2.25 31.83 -58.69
C CYS A 975 2.19 31.34 -60.16
N HIS A 976 1.03 31.37 -60.82
CA HIS A 976 0.89 30.82 -62.18
C HIS A 976 1.44 31.76 -63.27
N THR A 977 2.67 31.52 -63.71
CA THR A 977 3.35 32.31 -64.76
C THR A 977 3.32 31.69 -66.16
N GLN A 978 2.98 30.40 -66.28
CA GLN A 978 3.07 29.64 -67.55
C GLN A 978 1.77 28.93 -67.96
N THR A 979 0.70 29.00 -67.16
CA THR A 979 -0.60 28.38 -67.46
C THR A 979 -1.25 28.98 -68.71
N LYS A 980 -2.17 28.23 -69.33
CA LYS A 980 -2.95 28.71 -70.49
C LYS A 980 -3.96 29.79 -70.10
N TYR A 981 -4.55 29.67 -68.91
CA TYR A 981 -5.53 30.60 -68.35
C TYR A 981 -5.04 31.13 -66.99
N TYR A 982 -5.57 32.27 -66.53
CA TYR A 982 -5.28 32.89 -65.22
C TYR A 982 -3.79 33.14 -64.92
N ARG A 983 -3.06 33.66 -65.90
CA ARG A 983 -1.64 33.94 -65.77
C ARG A 983 -1.37 35.26 -65.02
N ALA A 984 -0.32 35.26 -64.19
CA ALA A 984 0.21 36.43 -63.50
C ALA A 984 0.30 37.67 -64.41
N GLY A 985 -0.42 38.75 -64.08
CA GLY A 985 -0.36 40.00 -64.84
C GLY A 985 -1.04 39.99 -66.22
N VAL A 986 -1.81 38.96 -66.58
CA VAL A 986 -2.50 38.85 -67.88
C VAL A 986 -4.02 38.77 -67.67
N VAL A 987 -4.77 39.55 -68.45
CA VAL A 987 -6.26 39.58 -68.41
C VAL A 987 -6.83 38.32 -69.06
N GLU A 988 -7.78 37.67 -68.39
CA GLU A 988 -8.48 36.46 -68.85
C GLU A 988 -9.85 36.79 -69.47
N THR A 989 -10.33 35.98 -70.43
CA THR A 989 -11.61 36.23 -71.12
C THR A 989 -12.48 35.01 -71.41
N ASN A 990 -11.99 33.76 -71.26
CA ASN A 990 -12.70 32.57 -71.76
C ASN A 990 -12.82 31.41 -70.73
N HIS A 991 -12.88 31.73 -69.43
CA HIS A 991 -13.05 30.75 -68.36
C HIS A 991 -13.79 31.39 -67.16
N ASP A 992 -14.41 30.57 -66.30
CA ASP A 992 -15.16 31.05 -65.12
C ASP A 992 -14.23 31.62 -64.04
N THR A 993 -14.45 32.88 -63.64
CA THR A 993 -13.58 33.64 -62.71
C THR A 993 -13.90 33.39 -61.22
N THR A 994 -14.95 32.61 -60.93
CA THR A 994 -15.46 32.34 -59.59
C THR A 994 -15.77 30.85 -59.43
N GLY A 995 -15.74 30.31 -58.20
CA GLY A 995 -16.11 28.91 -57.96
C GLY A 995 -15.06 27.87 -58.41
N CYS A 996 -13.84 28.31 -58.74
CA CYS A 996 -12.79 27.50 -59.36
C CYS A 996 -12.49 26.19 -58.60
N LEU A 997 -12.62 26.19 -57.27
CA LEU A 997 -12.35 25.04 -56.40
C LEU A 997 -13.33 23.86 -56.58
N GLY A 998 -14.47 24.06 -57.26
CA GLY A 998 -15.37 22.97 -57.63
C GLY A 998 -14.74 21.99 -58.63
N CYS A 999 -13.96 22.52 -59.58
CA CYS A 999 -13.25 21.75 -60.60
C CYS A 999 -11.75 21.57 -60.26
N HIS A 1000 -11.14 22.58 -59.63
CA HIS A 1000 -9.75 22.58 -59.19
C HIS A 1000 -9.67 22.28 -57.69
N GLN A 1001 -9.91 21.03 -57.31
CA GLN A 1001 -10.01 20.64 -55.91
C GLN A 1001 -8.63 20.64 -55.22
N HIS A 1002 -8.57 21.17 -53.99
CA HIS A 1002 -7.33 21.29 -53.21
C HIS A 1002 -6.80 19.90 -52.72
N ASN A 1003 -7.62 18.86 -52.77
CA ASN A 1003 -7.27 17.46 -52.45
C ASN A 1003 -7.22 16.54 -53.68
N ALA A 1004 -7.20 17.08 -54.91
CA ALA A 1004 -7.17 16.29 -56.14
C ALA A 1004 -5.93 15.36 -56.23
N ALA A 1005 -6.14 14.11 -56.64
CA ALA A 1005 -5.15 13.03 -56.52
C ALA A 1005 -3.82 13.24 -57.30
N ALA A 1006 -3.78 14.10 -58.33
CA ALA A 1006 -2.56 14.42 -59.08
C ALA A 1006 -1.72 15.53 -58.43
N GLY A 1007 -2.28 16.25 -57.45
CA GLY A 1007 -1.70 17.45 -56.86
C GLY A 1007 -2.80 18.48 -56.57
N ALA A 1008 -2.56 19.36 -55.62
CA ALA A 1008 -3.51 20.42 -55.27
C ALA A 1008 -3.90 21.26 -56.50
N PHE A 1009 -5.19 21.50 -56.66
CA PHE A 1009 -5.77 22.30 -57.75
C PHE A 1009 -5.55 21.75 -59.17
N MET A 1010 -4.99 20.54 -59.32
CA MET A 1010 -4.86 19.85 -60.61
C MET A 1010 -6.13 19.08 -60.98
N VAL A 1011 -6.52 19.11 -62.26
CA VAL A 1011 -7.61 18.27 -62.78
C VAL A 1011 -7.06 16.88 -63.14
N THR A 1012 -7.60 15.83 -62.54
CA THR A 1012 -6.94 14.53 -62.43
C THR A 1012 -7.09 13.59 -63.62
N GLU A 1013 -8.21 13.63 -64.34
CA GLU A 1013 -8.44 12.72 -65.47
C GLU A 1013 -9.17 13.39 -66.64
N LYS A 1014 -8.77 13.03 -67.87
CA LYS A 1014 -9.50 13.37 -69.12
C LYS A 1014 -10.94 12.81 -69.18
N LYS A 1015 -11.37 12.02 -68.18
CA LYS A 1015 -12.68 11.37 -68.04
C LYS A 1015 -13.69 12.19 -67.21
N GLN A 1016 -13.36 13.41 -66.77
CA GLN A 1016 -14.20 14.21 -65.85
C GLN A 1016 -15.14 15.21 -66.54
N CYS A 1017 -15.19 15.26 -67.89
CA CYS A 1017 -16.21 16.05 -68.59
C CYS A 1017 -17.62 15.60 -68.14
N ASP A 1018 -17.87 14.30 -68.14
CA ASP A 1018 -19.20 13.72 -67.86
C ASP A 1018 -19.65 13.90 -66.40
N SER A 1019 -18.76 14.19 -65.45
CA SER A 1019 -19.20 14.56 -64.09
C SER A 1019 -19.81 15.97 -64.03
N CYS A 1020 -19.56 16.79 -65.05
CA CYS A 1020 -20.24 18.06 -65.28
C CYS A 1020 -21.36 17.94 -66.34
N HIS A 1021 -21.42 16.83 -67.10
CA HIS A 1021 -22.30 16.66 -68.28
C HIS A 1021 -23.28 15.45 -68.29
N GLY A 1022 -23.28 14.49 -67.34
CA GLY A 1022 -24.44 13.62 -67.01
C GLY A 1022 -24.56 12.17 -67.61
N TYR A 1023 -25.51 11.37 -67.07
CA TYR A 1023 -25.86 9.98 -67.49
C TYR A 1023 -27.31 9.56 -67.11
N PRO A 1024 -28.01 8.70 -67.90
CA PRO A 1024 -27.67 8.35 -69.27
C PRO A 1024 -27.75 9.59 -70.17
N PRO A 1025 -26.91 9.69 -71.20
CA PRO A 1025 -26.94 10.83 -72.09
C PRO A 1025 -28.26 10.86 -72.87
N ALA A 1026 -28.88 12.04 -72.95
CA ALA A 1026 -30.14 12.25 -73.64
C ALA A 1026 -29.90 12.99 -74.97
N PRO A 1027 -30.39 12.49 -76.12
CA PRO A 1027 -30.25 13.19 -77.39
C PRO A 1027 -30.96 14.55 -77.35
N ARG A 1028 -30.37 15.55 -78.03
CA ARG A 1028 -30.84 16.95 -78.03
C ARG A 1028 -32.24 17.11 -78.62
N VAL A 1029 -32.62 16.29 -79.60
CA VAL A 1029 -33.90 16.39 -80.33
C VAL A 1029 -34.61 15.03 -80.40
N THR A 1030 -35.71 14.90 -79.67
CA THR A 1030 -36.54 13.68 -79.62
C THR A 1030 -37.80 13.79 -80.48
N SER A 1031 -38.33 12.64 -80.95
CA SER A 1031 -39.59 12.60 -81.73
C SER A 1031 -40.85 12.95 -80.91
N TYR A 1032 -40.73 13.01 -79.58
CA TYR A 1032 -41.82 13.23 -78.62
C TYR A 1032 -41.33 14.17 -77.51
N PRO A 1033 -42.22 14.96 -76.86
CA PRO A 1033 -41.82 15.83 -75.74
C PRO A 1033 -41.35 15.02 -74.54
N VAL A 1034 -40.18 15.36 -73.99
CA VAL A 1034 -39.61 14.74 -72.78
C VAL A 1034 -39.54 15.80 -71.67
N VAL A 1035 -39.97 15.42 -70.46
CA VAL A 1035 -39.92 16.30 -69.27
C VAL A 1035 -38.97 15.67 -68.25
N PHE A 1036 -37.81 16.30 -68.04
CA PHE A 1036 -36.90 15.96 -66.95
C PHE A 1036 -37.40 16.65 -65.67
N GLY A 1037 -37.74 15.89 -64.63
CA GLY A 1037 -38.50 16.45 -63.49
C GLY A 1037 -38.35 15.72 -62.16
N THR A 1038 -37.65 16.38 -61.23
CA THR A 1038 -37.65 16.18 -59.77
C THR A 1038 -37.16 14.83 -59.21
N MET A 1039 -36.68 14.86 -57.96
CA MET A 1039 -35.88 13.79 -57.34
C MET A 1039 -36.52 12.40 -57.45
N SER A 1040 -35.72 11.46 -57.99
CA SER A 1040 -35.97 10.02 -58.23
C SER A 1040 -36.32 9.58 -59.65
N ASN A 1041 -36.51 10.50 -60.61
CA ASN A 1041 -36.56 10.17 -62.04
C ASN A 1041 -35.33 10.74 -62.78
N TRP A 1042 -34.48 9.87 -63.34
CA TRP A 1042 -33.37 10.23 -64.26
C TRP A 1042 -32.47 11.42 -63.83
N SER A 1043 -32.22 11.57 -62.52
CA SER A 1043 -31.73 12.82 -61.92
C SER A 1043 -30.32 13.30 -62.31
N SER A 1044 -29.59 12.53 -63.13
CA SER A 1044 -28.26 12.87 -63.63
C SER A 1044 -28.19 13.07 -65.15
N ALA A 1045 -29.31 13.05 -65.87
CA ALA A 1045 -29.31 13.08 -67.34
C ALA A 1045 -28.92 14.46 -67.93
N THR A 1046 -27.73 14.50 -68.56
CA THR A 1046 -27.24 15.54 -69.47
C THR A 1046 -27.87 15.48 -70.88
N PHE A 1047 -28.04 16.60 -71.59
CA PHE A 1047 -28.13 16.56 -73.05
C PHE A 1047 -26.75 16.27 -73.66
N GLU A 1048 -26.66 15.34 -74.61
CA GLU A 1048 -25.43 15.05 -75.35
C GLU A 1048 -25.20 16.04 -76.51
N ASP A 1049 -23.93 16.38 -76.76
CA ASP A 1049 -23.50 17.23 -77.88
C ASP A 1049 -22.99 16.40 -79.10
N TYR A 1050 -23.37 15.12 -79.18
CA TYR A 1050 -23.12 14.24 -80.35
C TYR A 1050 -24.41 13.50 -80.76
N SER A 1051 -24.57 13.18 -82.05
CA SER A 1051 -25.80 12.55 -82.56
C SER A 1051 -25.66 11.03 -82.73
N GLY A 1052 -26.68 10.28 -82.31
CA GLY A 1052 -26.83 8.84 -82.63
C GLY A 1052 -27.04 7.91 -81.44
N GLY A 1053 -27.06 8.41 -80.20
CA GLY A 1053 -27.40 7.64 -79.00
C GLY A 1053 -28.84 7.14 -79.04
N GLY A 1054 -29.06 5.84 -78.83
CA GLY A 1054 -30.36 5.20 -78.99
C GLY A 1054 -31.46 5.78 -78.09
N GLY A 1055 -32.35 6.62 -78.66
CA GLY A 1055 -33.51 7.22 -77.98
C GLY A 1055 -34.55 6.24 -77.41
N ALA A 1056 -34.31 4.93 -77.53
CA ALA A 1056 -35.07 3.88 -76.87
C ALA A 1056 -35.04 4.00 -75.33
N HIS A 1057 -33.94 4.50 -74.75
CA HIS A 1057 -33.78 4.62 -73.29
C HIS A 1057 -34.78 5.59 -72.63
N LEU A 1058 -35.34 6.53 -73.40
CA LEU A 1058 -36.32 7.51 -72.92
C LEU A 1058 -37.78 7.02 -73.02
N VAL A 1059 -38.00 5.82 -73.57
CA VAL A 1059 -39.35 5.22 -73.64
C VAL A 1059 -39.72 4.63 -72.28
N GLY A 1060 -40.91 4.97 -71.78
CA GLY A 1060 -41.42 4.48 -70.51
C GLY A 1060 -41.38 2.94 -70.42
N ALA A 1061 -40.82 2.43 -69.33
CA ALA A 1061 -40.56 1.01 -69.07
C ALA A 1061 -39.55 0.29 -70.00
N HIS A 1062 -38.78 1.00 -70.84
CA HIS A 1062 -37.74 0.38 -71.67
C HIS A 1062 -36.39 0.22 -70.94
N VAL A 1063 -36.03 1.20 -70.11
CA VAL A 1063 -34.95 1.12 -69.11
C VAL A 1063 -35.53 1.62 -67.78
N PRO A 1064 -35.16 1.05 -66.60
CA PRO A 1064 -35.72 1.46 -65.32
C PRO A 1064 -35.50 2.96 -65.03
N GLN A 1065 -36.55 3.67 -64.60
CA GLN A 1065 -36.51 5.13 -64.38
C GLN A 1065 -35.57 5.58 -63.25
N ASN A 1066 -35.18 4.62 -62.41
CA ASN A 1066 -34.23 4.74 -61.31
C ASN A 1066 -32.80 4.28 -61.68
N ALA A 1067 -32.53 3.95 -62.94
CA ALA A 1067 -31.21 3.50 -63.39
C ALA A 1067 -30.13 4.56 -63.15
N ARG A 1068 -28.98 4.14 -62.61
CA ARG A 1068 -27.85 4.98 -62.20
C ARG A 1068 -26.57 4.51 -62.86
N ARG A 1069 -25.57 5.39 -62.95
CA ARG A 1069 -24.20 5.06 -63.39
C ARG A 1069 -23.60 3.86 -62.63
N ALA A 1070 -23.98 3.67 -61.37
CA ALA A 1070 -23.51 2.58 -60.51
C ALA A 1070 -24.07 1.20 -60.90
N ASP A 1071 -25.20 1.14 -61.63
CA ASP A 1071 -25.83 -0.13 -62.04
C ASP A 1071 -25.12 -0.76 -63.25
N GLY A 1072 -24.15 -0.04 -63.84
CA GLY A 1072 -23.36 -0.48 -64.98
C GLY A 1072 -24.23 -0.89 -66.17
N TRP A 1073 -23.86 -1.99 -66.82
CA TRP A 1073 -24.60 -2.56 -67.95
C TRP A 1073 -25.69 -3.57 -67.52
N ALA A 1074 -25.93 -3.77 -66.22
CA ALA A 1074 -26.85 -4.80 -65.72
C ALA A 1074 -28.30 -4.60 -66.21
N ASN A 1075 -28.74 -3.35 -66.38
CA ASN A 1075 -30.05 -3.01 -66.94
C ASN A 1075 -30.16 -3.29 -68.46
N CYS A 1076 -29.04 -3.56 -69.15
CA CYS A 1076 -28.95 -3.66 -70.62
C CYS A 1076 -28.73 -5.09 -71.13
N VAL A 1077 -28.16 -5.98 -70.32
CA VAL A 1077 -27.80 -7.37 -70.71
C VAL A 1077 -28.99 -8.30 -70.97
N MET A 1078 -30.22 -7.86 -70.70
CA MET A 1078 -31.44 -8.59 -71.08
C MET A 1078 -31.64 -8.66 -72.61
N CYS A 1079 -31.12 -7.65 -73.34
CA CYS A 1079 -31.20 -7.55 -74.80
C CYS A 1079 -29.83 -7.69 -75.49
N HIS A 1080 -28.73 -7.43 -74.80
CA HIS A 1080 -27.36 -7.54 -75.32
C HIS A 1080 -26.64 -8.76 -74.75
N GLU A 1081 -26.03 -9.56 -75.63
CA GLU A 1081 -25.24 -10.73 -75.23
C GLU A 1081 -24.06 -10.33 -74.32
N THR A 1082 -24.01 -10.90 -73.11
CA THR A 1082 -22.98 -10.63 -72.09
C THR A 1082 -21.56 -10.90 -72.57
N ARG A 1083 -21.35 -11.79 -73.56
CA ARG A 1083 -20.03 -12.04 -74.14
C ARG A 1083 -19.42 -10.83 -74.87
N TYR A 1084 -20.23 -9.83 -75.22
CA TYR A 1084 -19.77 -8.56 -75.79
C TYR A 1084 -19.76 -7.41 -74.77
N HIS A 1085 -20.40 -7.59 -73.60
CA HIS A 1085 -20.51 -6.61 -72.51
C HIS A 1085 -20.40 -7.35 -71.16
N PRO A 1086 -19.17 -7.72 -70.71
CA PRO A 1086 -18.98 -8.46 -69.46
C PRO A 1086 -19.41 -7.60 -68.27
N VAL A 1087 -20.32 -8.13 -67.45
CA VAL A 1087 -21.06 -7.36 -66.43
C VAL A 1087 -20.19 -6.91 -65.25
N GLU A 1088 -19.03 -7.55 -65.06
CA GLU A 1088 -18.14 -7.32 -63.90
C GLU A 1088 -16.99 -6.35 -64.16
N THR A 1089 -16.87 -5.81 -65.38
CA THR A 1089 -15.89 -4.76 -65.70
C THR A 1089 -16.57 -3.59 -66.38
N SER A 1090 -16.55 -2.41 -65.75
CA SER A 1090 -17.03 -1.15 -66.31
C SER A 1090 -16.19 -0.62 -67.48
N ASP A 1091 -15.07 -1.28 -67.80
CA ASP A 1091 -14.21 -0.98 -68.94
C ASP A 1091 -14.67 -1.70 -70.22
N ILE A 1092 -15.50 -1.01 -70.99
CA ILE A 1092 -15.49 -1.13 -72.45
C ILE A 1092 -14.78 0.11 -73.00
N THR A 1093 -13.74 -0.10 -73.79
CA THR A 1093 -13.00 1.00 -74.43
C THR A 1093 -13.90 1.70 -75.45
N VAL A 1094 -14.34 2.92 -75.12
CA VAL A 1094 -15.06 3.83 -76.02
C VAL A 1094 -14.04 4.43 -77.02
N PRO A 1095 -14.36 4.58 -78.32
CA PRO A 1095 -15.67 4.38 -78.94
C PRO A 1095 -15.99 2.91 -79.29
N ILE A 1096 -17.19 2.48 -78.89
CA ILE A 1096 -17.78 1.23 -79.36
C ILE A 1096 -18.10 1.39 -80.85
N LEU A 1097 -17.41 0.63 -81.71
CA LEU A 1097 -17.69 0.64 -83.15
C LEU A 1097 -19.11 0.11 -83.42
N PRO A 1098 -20.02 0.91 -84.03
CA PRO A 1098 -21.45 0.53 -84.17
C PRO A 1098 -21.71 -0.77 -84.93
N SER A 1099 -20.73 -1.25 -85.71
CA SER A 1099 -20.83 -2.46 -86.54
C SER A 1099 -20.67 -3.78 -85.79
N LYS A 1100 -20.37 -3.78 -84.48
CA LYS A 1100 -20.14 -5.01 -83.68
C LYS A 1100 -21.14 -5.27 -82.54
N SER A 1101 -22.07 -4.36 -82.26
CA SER A 1101 -23.14 -4.59 -81.29
C SER A 1101 -24.21 -5.50 -81.88
N HIS A 1102 -24.18 -6.79 -81.53
CA HIS A 1102 -25.27 -7.73 -81.80
C HIS A 1102 -26.33 -7.65 -80.70
N ILE A 1103 -27.60 -7.53 -81.10
CA ILE A 1103 -28.75 -7.66 -80.20
C ILE A 1103 -29.28 -9.09 -80.35
N THR A 1104 -29.16 -9.85 -79.27
CA THR A 1104 -29.65 -11.22 -79.16
C THR A 1104 -30.40 -11.31 -77.83
N VAL A 1105 -31.72 -11.12 -77.86
CA VAL A 1105 -32.58 -11.24 -76.67
C VAL A 1105 -32.37 -12.62 -76.04
N ALA A 1106 -32.20 -12.70 -74.72
CA ALA A 1106 -31.95 -14.00 -74.07
C ALA A 1106 -33.14 -14.96 -74.27
N PRO A 1107 -32.92 -16.28 -74.47
CA PRO A 1107 -33.97 -17.21 -74.88
C PRO A 1107 -35.21 -17.22 -73.97
N GLN A 1108 -35.03 -17.06 -72.65
CA GLN A 1108 -36.14 -17.04 -71.69
C GLN A 1108 -37.10 -15.83 -71.83
N TYR A 1109 -36.74 -14.82 -72.62
CA TYR A 1109 -37.56 -13.63 -72.89
C TYR A 1109 -38.09 -13.59 -74.34
N ARG A 1110 -37.97 -14.70 -75.09
CA ARG A 1110 -38.53 -14.84 -76.44
C ARG A 1110 -39.87 -15.57 -76.41
N LEU A 1111 -40.80 -15.14 -77.27
CA LEU A 1111 -42.07 -15.84 -77.51
C LEU A 1111 -42.07 -16.64 -78.84
N ASP A 1112 -41.07 -16.44 -79.70
CA ASP A 1112 -40.80 -17.23 -80.91
C ASP A 1112 -39.27 -17.33 -81.13
N ASN A 1113 -38.82 -18.48 -81.63
CA ASN A 1113 -37.42 -18.77 -81.96
C ASN A 1113 -37.00 -18.26 -83.35
N SER A 1114 -37.93 -17.79 -84.19
CA SER A 1114 -37.62 -17.21 -85.52
C SER A 1114 -36.89 -15.85 -85.49
N PHE A 1115 -36.66 -15.29 -84.29
CA PHE A 1115 -36.13 -13.93 -84.11
C PHE A 1115 -34.72 -13.76 -84.67
N THR A 1116 -34.58 -12.93 -85.71
CA THR A 1116 -33.31 -12.71 -86.43
C THR A 1116 -32.39 -11.74 -85.67
N ILE A 1117 -31.10 -12.06 -85.60
CA ILE A 1117 -30.08 -11.23 -84.95
C ILE A 1117 -29.89 -9.91 -85.73
N TYR A 1118 -30.01 -8.78 -85.05
CA TYR A 1118 -29.65 -7.47 -85.60
C TYR A 1118 -28.23 -7.08 -85.20
N SER A 1119 -27.47 -6.53 -86.15
CA SER A 1119 -26.24 -5.77 -85.92
C SER A 1119 -26.47 -4.29 -86.26
N GLY A 1120 -25.68 -3.40 -85.66
CA GLY A 1120 -25.87 -1.94 -85.77
C GLY A 1120 -25.70 -1.35 -87.18
N ALA A 1121 -26.16 -0.12 -87.34
CA ALA A 1121 -26.24 0.56 -88.63
C ALA A 1121 -24.88 0.65 -89.35
N LYS A 1122 -24.88 0.37 -90.66
CA LYS A 1122 -23.72 0.58 -91.52
C LYS A 1122 -23.81 1.98 -92.13
N LEU A 1123 -23.04 2.92 -91.60
CA LEU A 1123 -22.93 4.28 -92.15
C LEU A 1123 -22.46 4.22 -93.62
N PHE A 1124 -23.11 5.00 -94.48
CA PHE A 1124 -22.67 5.30 -95.85
C PHE A 1124 -22.75 6.82 -96.05
N ASP A 1125 -21.86 7.37 -96.88
CA ASP A 1125 -21.83 8.79 -97.19
C ASP A 1125 -23.06 9.26 -97.98
N PRO A 1126 -23.48 10.54 -97.84
CA PRO A 1126 -24.61 11.10 -98.58
C PRO A 1126 -24.45 10.98 -100.11
N PRO A 1127 -25.54 10.80 -100.88
CA PRO A 1127 -26.93 11.09 -100.51
C PRO A 1127 -27.78 9.85 -100.13
N ALA A 1128 -27.20 8.67 -99.97
CA ALA A 1128 -27.97 7.47 -99.59
C ALA A 1128 -28.49 7.57 -98.14
N ARG A 1129 -29.74 7.19 -97.90
CA ARG A 1129 -30.31 7.11 -96.54
C ARG A 1129 -30.11 5.71 -95.96
N ASN A 1130 -29.86 5.62 -94.65
CA ASN A 1130 -29.78 4.37 -93.91
C ASN A 1130 -31.02 3.48 -94.15
N VAL A 1131 -30.82 2.26 -94.63
CA VAL A 1131 -31.91 1.31 -94.97
C VAL A 1131 -32.19 0.30 -93.84
N THR A 1132 -31.21 0.05 -92.96
CA THR A 1132 -31.33 -0.80 -91.76
C THR A 1132 -30.45 -0.30 -90.62
N GLY A 1133 -30.86 -0.56 -89.37
CA GLY A 1133 -30.10 -0.27 -88.15
C GLY A 1133 -30.81 0.68 -87.18
N SER A 1134 -30.43 0.60 -85.89
CA SER A 1134 -31.19 1.03 -84.70
C SER A 1134 -32.43 0.17 -84.40
N CYS A 1135 -32.89 0.13 -83.15
CA CYS A 1135 -33.85 -0.84 -82.60
C CYS A 1135 -35.31 -0.71 -83.09
N MET A 1136 -35.53 -0.08 -84.25
CA MET A 1136 -36.83 0.27 -84.85
C MET A 1136 -37.66 -0.93 -85.37
N ASN A 1137 -37.34 -2.17 -84.95
CA ASN A 1137 -38.16 -3.35 -85.25
C ASN A 1137 -38.09 -4.45 -84.17
N VAL A 1138 -37.68 -4.11 -82.93
CA VAL A 1138 -37.69 -5.08 -81.81
C VAL A 1138 -39.02 -4.96 -81.08
N SER A 1139 -39.92 -5.92 -81.33
CA SER A 1139 -41.26 -5.95 -80.73
C SER A 1139 -41.39 -7.09 -79.72
N CYS A 1140 -41.53 -6.75 -78.44
CA CYS A 1140 -41.83 -7.74 -77.39
C CYS A 1140 -43.32 -8.14 -77.35
N HIS A 1141 -44.23 -7.37 -77.97
CA HIS A 1141 -45.68 -7.56 -77.86
C HIS A 1141 -46.47 -7.32 -79.17
N MET A 1142 -45.99 -7.88 -80.28
CA MET A 1142 -46.67 -7.97 -81.60
C MET A 1142 -46.92 -6.64 -82.35
N GLY A 1143 -45.99 -6.28 -83.23
CA GLY A 1143 -46.14 -5.20 -84.24
C GLY A 1143 -44.87 -4.34 -84.42
N PRO A 1144 -44.61 -3.73 -85.58
CA PRO A 1144 -43.44 -2.87 -85.80
C PRO A 1144 -43.42 -1.65 -84.86
N SER A 1145 -42.25 -1.29 -84.32
CA SER A 1145 -42.13 -0.16 -83.39
C SER A 1145 -42.02 1.21 -84.11
N PRO A 1146 -42.52 2.31 -83.49
CA PRO A 1146 -42.33 3.66 -84.03
C PRO A 1146 -40.86 4.11 -84.05
N ARG A 1147 -40.54 5.15 -84.84
CA ARG A 1147 -39.20 5.78 -84.83
C ARG A 1147 -38.99 6.65 -83.58
N TRP A 1148 -37.94 6.35 -82.82
CA TRP A 1148 -37.66 6.98 -81.51
C TRP A 1148 -36.64 8.14 -81.54
N SER A 1149 -36.03 8.45 -82.68
CA SER A 1149 -35.26 9.69 -82.90
C SER A 1149 -35.50 10.22 -84.32
N ILE A 1150 -35.27 11.51 -84.52
CA ILE A 1150 -35.31 12.23 -85.80
C ILE A 1150 -33.97 12.88 -86.19
N GLU A 1151 -32.93 12.70 -85.37
CA GLU A 1151 -31.56 13.12 -85.70
C GLU A 1151 -30.96 12.23 -86.80
N ARG A 1152 -29.92 12.73 -87.48
CA ARG A 1152 -29.46 12.23 -88.80
C ARG A 1152 -28.75 10.86 -88.78
#